data_AF-A0A8H4ZY57-F1
#
_entry.id   AF-A0A8H4ZY57-F1
#
_cell.length_a   1.000
_cell.length_b   1.000
_cell.length_c   1.000
_cell.angle_alpha   90.00
_cell.angle_beta   90.00
_cell.angle_gamma   90.00
#
_symmetry.space_group_name_H-M   'P 1'
#
loop_
_entity.id
_entity.type
_entity.pdbx_description
1 polymer ?
#
loop_
_entity_poly.entity_id
_entity_poly.type
_entity_poly.pdbx_seq_one_letter_code
_entity_poly.pdbx_strand_id
1 'polypeptide(L)'
;MEASEEGLFKFSQLLRSFSCEQVPIDLFVRACEPKVTWSSTGEIIERLPLEAGVPEWLVDFYRANRAIFQGKVSETHRSYLETSVRASVTYFRVTNEGHPDLEPDQDILIIDERVVSLERLAITLQAFPSINTEIIGEEMRDRFMDVVKTSILPLLSVITDADIEDWFLPRNLKVREDYLSSLFELLYQAADILGVDYPALPLSLPRRILTLITAETLNSCGTLFSVISETFDTFQSRSHMQLELGFLSLRVNTDERSNAMLGYTLSLLLSSKVIPARDKTSDNRLTEALSSWRPLSQINPSPMETLVATSLCCQLKLGAVQISLTTALDTKALHGLLLARRKQYKEATRILESTIKDIISQYGRTSIQLGIVTAELANCYNILRQEEKAEVCLKTTLESRKGSSLMLRRDGAYLSLALADSLIGRARYNEALPILQSIIENSDILATPRMMSALRLAKCQRRLRKDPHEAFEQDSALWAGFELLAHVPGVLTTEYIEELACSISEMPRVQVGQSQNVLELMEVVNRVLGKVSSVTDSPSWEWYAELQQEYSGRDTGHAKPGKGRRKEEDAKIKDVDDDGTQDPPRPSLQIDEDIANDAGPWSERLVLALDGGGVCALSSLLILKRLMRRIRQLEISHPDGPAYLSGSHAGMRHTEHNMDMLKGLLDSDRVDEFLPCHYFDYVAGTSTGGLSSIMLGTLRMSSDEAIDGFVHFGNAVFGHPRLFHGAPASIPLRAKYSSAKASEAFQSVMMNSKRKVGEESLRAGVLLEYEAFRYKYITETEPFMDDDRYPRTMIISYVDKGYVARDYIWKSYDYLERNSATIWEVACATSARPFYFDAIEIGGFRYFDGGLVAAYDLLKLTLREVYFQHAVSPSVLVSIGTDLPSEGQEPSGPYKEEGTRSWFTDARFMEGVHAYRLDAGQSLLTIPFDDWRPINTGNSTIQEITDITDDYLRLEEVRDSIDNIAKEAVRIRRARAKTKQWEAFAADVVSVCPLCRLSK
;
A
#
# COMPACT_ATOMS: atom_id res chain seq x y z
N MET A 1 -63.88 2.99 -17.42
CA MET A 1 -62.44 3.13 -17.71
C MET A 1 -62.06 1.95 -18.57
N GLU A 2 -61.45 2.19 -19.74
CA GLU A 2 -60.89 1.11 -20.55
C GLU A 2 -59.79 0.39 -19.73
N ALA A 3 -59.57 -0.90 -19.94
CA ALA A 3 -58.60 -1.71 -19.17
C ALA A 3 -57.17 -1.12 -19.10
N SER A 4 -56.85 -0.20 -20.02
CA SER A 4 -55.62 0.61 -20.03
C SER A 4 -55.58 1.69 -18.92
N GLU A 5 -56.69 2.40 -18.70
CA GLU A 5 -56.78 3.49 -17.71
C GLU A 5 -56.78 2.97 -16.27
N GLU A 6 -57.44 1.84 -16.02
CA GLU A 6 -57.47 1.20 -14.70
C GLU A 6 -56.07 0.72 -14.28
N GLY A 7 -55.33 0.09 -15.20
CA GLY A 7 -53.95 -0.30 -14.98
C GLY A 7 -53.02 0.90 -14.75
N LEU A 8 -53.22 1.99 -15.48
CA LEU A 8 -52.44 3.23 -15.31
C LEU A 8 -52.71 3.89 -13.95
N PHE A 9 -53.98 3.94 -13.52
CA PHE A 9 -54.36 4.44 -12.21
C PHE A 9 -53.73 3.60 -11.10
N LYS A 10 -53.85 2.27 -11.17
CA LYS A 10 -53.26 1.36 -10.20
C LYS A 10 -51.72 1.46 -10.14
N PHE A 11 -51.07 1.59 -11.31
CA PHE A 11 -49.63 1.83 -11.38
C PHE A 11 -49.23 3.18 -10.75
N SER A 12 -50.03 4.23 -10.93
CA SER A 12 -49.79 5.54 -10.30
C SER A 12 -49.91 5.48 -8.77
N GLN A 13 -50.86 4.70 -8.24
CA GLN A 13 -50.99 4.47 -6.79
C GLN A 13 -49.78 3.70 -6.24
N LEU A 14 -49.36 2.63 -6.92
CA LEU A 14 -48.15 1.90 -6.57
C LEU A 14 -46.91 2.81 -6.59
N LEU A 15 -46.78 3.68 -7.61
CA LEU A 15 -45.67 4.63 -7.70
C LEU A 15 -45.67 5.63 -6.53
N ARG A 16 -46.85 6.15 -6.15
CA ARG A 16 -47.03 7.04 -4.99
C ARG A 16 -46.73 6.39 -3.65
N SER A 17 -46.82 5.06 -3.58
CA SER A 17 -46.47 4.34 -2.37
C SER A 17 -44.96 4.36 -2.09
N PHE A 18 -44.10 4.66 -3.07
CA PHE A 18 -42.67 4.83 -2.82
C PHE A 18 -42.41 6.20 -2.17
N SER A 19 -41.70 6.21 -1.04
CA SER A 19 -41.39 7.42 -0.26
C SER A 19 -40.22 8.22 -0.85
N CYS A 20 -40.06 8.25 -2.17
CA CYS A 20 -39.01 8.98 -2.87
C CYS A 20 -39.60 9.89 -3.94
N GLU A 21 -38.92 11.01 -4.24
CA GLU A 21 -39.40 11.96 -5.26
C GLU A 21 -39.41 11.36 -6.66
N GLN A 22 -38.50 10.42 -6.92
CA GLN A 22 -38.29 9.80 -8.23
C GLN A 22 -37.91 8.32 -8.06
N VAL A 23 -38.52 7.44 -8.84
CA VAL A 23 -38.22 6.00 -8.88
C VAL A 23 -37.60 5.63 -10.23
N PRO A 24 -36.44 4.96 -10.29
CA PRO A 24 -35.84 4.54 -11.55
C PRO A 24 -36.79 3.63 -12.35
N ILE A 25 -36.97 3.90 -13.65
CA ILE A 25 -37.80 3.03 -14.51
C ILE A 25 -37.25 1.59 -14.55
N ASP A 26 -35.92 1.45 -14.48
CA ASP A 26 -35.24 0.15 -14.46
C ASP A 26 -35.67 -0.75 -13.31
N LEU A 27 -36.15 -0.17 -12.19
CA LEU A 27 -36.68 -0.95 -11.07
C LEU A 27 -37.87 -1.79 -11.53
N PHE A 28 -38.84 -1.17 -12.19
CA PHE A 28 -40.05 -1.85 -12.66
C PHE A 28 -39.78 -2.75 -13.86
N VAL A 29 -38.91 -2.32 -14.78
CA VAL A 29 -38.46 -3.14 -15.92
C VAL A 29 -37.89 -4.45 -15.42
N ARG A 30 -36.94 -4.40 -14.47
CA ARG A 30 -36.27 -5.59 -13.94
C ARG A 30 -37.19 -6.42 -13.04
N ALA A 31 -38.08 -5.79 -12.29
CA ALA A 31 -39.09 -6.52 -11.52
C ALA A 31 -40.00 -7.37 -12.42
N CYS A 32 -40.32 -6.89 -13.62
CA CYS A 32 -41.24 -7.57 -14.55
C CYS A 32 -40.55 -8.51 -15.55
N GLU A 33 -39.22 -8.67 -15.46
CA GLU A 33 -38.44 -9.57 -16.31
C GLU A 33 -37.77 -10.69 -15.48
N PRO A 34 -37.38 -11.81 -16.11
CA PRO A 34 -36.62 -12.85 -15.42
C PRO A 34 -35.33 -12.28 -14.81
N LYS A 35 -35.07 -12.61 -13.54
CA LYS A 35 -33.84 -12.21 -12.82
C LYS A 35 -32.90 -13.40 -12.69
N VAL A 36 -31.62 -13.18 -12.93
CA VAL A 36 -30.56 -14.14 -12.58
C VAL A 36 -30.25 -14.10 -11.08
N THR A 37 -30.22 -15.27 -10.45
CA THR A 37 -29.94 -15.46 -9.01
C THR A 37 -29.13 -16.75 -8.79
N TRP A 38 -28.63 -16.95 -7.58
CA TRP A 38 -27.92 -18.15 -7.17
C TRP A 38 -28.87 -19.27 -6.71
N SER A 39 -28.72 -20.46 -7.27
CA SER A 39 -29.32 -21.69 -6.72
C SER A 39 -28.62 -22.10 -5.43
N SER A 40 -29.19 -23.06 -4.68
CA SER A 40 -28.52 -23.66 -3.50
C SER A 40 -27.15 -24.26 -3.84
N THR A 41 -26.96 -24.77 -5.06
CA THR A 41 -25.69 -25.33 -5.55
C THR A 41 -24.69 -24.28 -6.02
N GLY A 42 -24.98 -22.98 -5.84
CA GLY A 42 -24.10 -21.88 -6.27
C GLY A 42 -24.03 -21.70 -7.79
N GLU A 43 -25.01 -22.23 -8.54
CA GLU A 43 -25.15 -22.06 -9.99
C GLU A 43 -26.10 -20.90 -10.33
N ILE A 44 -25.93 -20.31 -11.51
CA ILE A 44 -26.84 -19.27 -12.00
C ILE A 44 -28.15 -19.90 -12.47
N ILE A 45 -29.26 -19.42 -11.92
CA ILE A 45 -30.62 -19.78 -12.33
C ILE A 45 -31.43 -18.51 -12.63
N GLU A 46 -32.44 -18.63 -13.49
CA GLU A 46 -33.42 -17.58 -13.72
C GLU A 46 -34.63 -17.78 -12.81
N ARG A 47 -35.07 -16.70 -12.17
CA ARG A 47 -36.31 -16.64 -11.39
C ARG A 47 -37.31 -15.73 -12.08
N LEU A 48 -38.51 -16.25 -12.31
CA LEU A 48 -39.58 -15.51 -12.98
C LEU A 48 -40.22 -14.48 -12.03
N PRO A 49 -40.73 -13.34 -12.54
CA PRO A 49 -41.39 -12.31 -11.72
C PRO A 49 -42.49 -12.85 -10.80
N LEU A 50 -43.37 -13.70 -11.34
CA LEU A 50 -44.50 -14.25 -10.59
C LEU A 50 -44.04 -15.20 -9.47
N GLU A 51 -42.96 -15.94 -9.68
CA GLU A 51 -42.36 -16.81 -8.66
C GLU A 51 -41.75 -15.98 -7.51
N ALA A 52 -41.30 -14.77 -7.81
CA ALA A 52 -40.77 -13.81 -6.84
C ALA A 52 -41.87 -13.01 -6.11
N GLY A 53 -43.15 -13.28 -6.40
CA GLY A 53 -44.28 -12.58 -5.80
C GLY A 53 -44.57 -11.21 -6.42
N VAL A 54 -44.01 -10.89 -7.59
CA VAL A 54 -44.37 -9.67 -8.33
C VAL A 54 -45.82 -9.80 -8.80
N PRO A 55 -46.66 -8.77 -8.61
CA PRO A 55 -48.08 -8.85 -8.95
C PRO A 55 -48.31 -9.12 -10.43
N GLU A 56 -49.20 -10.07 -10.74
CA GLU A 56 -49.54 -10.44 -12.11
C GLU A 56 -50.06 -9.24 -12.91
N TRP A 57 -50.89 -8.40 -12.29
CA TRP A 57 -51.41 -7.17 -12.92
C TRP A 57 -50.29 -6.23 -13.38
N LEU A 58 -49.18 -6.15 -12.63
CA LEU A 58 -48.05 -5.28 -12.97
C LEU A 58 -47.25 -5.87 -14.13
N VAL A 59 -47.03 -7.18 -14.14
CA VAL A 59 -46.36 -7.89 -15.24
C VAL A 59 -47.14 -7.74 -16.54
N ASP A 60 -48.46 -7.87 -16.49
CA ASP A 60 -49.33 -7.71 -17.65
C ASP A 60 -49.41 -6.24 -18.10
N PHE A 61 -49.51 -5.31 -17.16
CA PHE A 61 -49.46 -3.88 -17.46
C PHE A 61 -48.14 -3.49 -18.15
N TYR A 62 -47.02 -4.01 -17.66
CA TYR A 62 -45.70 -3.82 -18.26
C TYR A 62 -45.61 -4.36 -19.69
N ARG A 63 -46.12 -5.57 -19.93
CA ARG A 63 -46.16 -6.19 -21.27
C ARG A 63 -47.00 -5.38 -22.24
N ALA A 64 -48.16 -4.90 -21.80
CA ALA A 64 -49.05 -4.07 -22.60
C ALA A 64 -48.49 -2.67 -22.88
N ASN A 65 -47.66 -2.12 -21.98
CA ASN A 65 -47.24 -0.72 -22.01
C ASN A 65 -45.71 -0.51 -22.08
N ARG A 66 -44.98 -1.39 -22.78
CA ARG A 66 -43.50 -1.34 -22.92
C ARG A 66 -42.94 0.04 -23.28
N ALA A 67 -43.67 0.85 -24.05
CA ALA A 67 -43.24 2.21 -24.42
C ALA A 67 -43.11 3.17 -23.22
N ILE A 68 -44.01 3.07 -22.23
CA ILE A 68 -43.97 3.88 -21.00
C ILE A 68 -42.67 3.59 -20.24
N PHE A 69 -42.32 2.31 -20.12
CA PHE A 69 -41.09 1.83 -19.48
C PHE A 69 -39.83 2.02 -20.33
N GLN A 70 -39.94 2.62 -21.52
CA GLN A 70 -38.82 3.14 -22.31
C GLN A 70 -38.71 4.68 -22.20
N GLY A 71 -39.45 5.29 -21.27
CA GLY A 71 -39.48 6.74 -21.07
C GLY A 71 -40.37 7.50 -22.06
N LYS A 72 -41.13 6.81 -22.92
CA LYS A 72 -42.02 7.42 -23.92
C LYS A 72 -43.44 7.53 -23.36
N VAL A 73 -43.68 8.56 -22.56
CA VAL A 73 -45.01 8.87 -22.01
C VAL A 73 -45.78 9.76 -23.00
N SER A 74 -46.95 9.29 -23.47
CA SER A 74 -47.83 10.05 -24.37
C SER A 74 -48.51 11.22 -23.65
N GLU A 75 -48.99 12.21 -24.42
CA GLU A 75 -49.71 13.37 -23.87
C GLU A 75 -50.94 12.97 -23.04
N THR A 76 -51.62 11.87 -23.40
CA THR A 76 -52.77 11.31 -22.68
C THR A 76 -52.43 10.72 -21.32
N HIS A 77 -51.17 10.30 -21.09
CA HIS A 77 -50.73 9.68 -19.84
C HIS A 77 -50.02 10.67 -18.90
N ARG A 78 -49.70 11.88 -19.37
CA ARG A 78 -49.04 12.93 -18.58
C ARG A 78 -49.85 13.41 -17.37
N SER A 79 -51.17 13.18 -17.36
CA SER A 79 -52.02 13.45 -16.20
C SER A 79 -51.77 12.49 -15.03
N TYR A 80 -51.15 11.33 -15.28
CA TYR A 80 -50.90 10.29 -14.26
C TYR A 80 -49.42 10.00 -14.01
N LEU A 81 -48.55 10.22 -15.01
CA LEU A 81 -47.13 9.90 -14.93
C LEU A 81 -46.27 11.02 -15.51
N GLU A 82 -45.24 11.42 -14.74
CA GLU A 82 -44.16 12.28 -15.20
C GLU A 82 -42.85 11.50 -15.26
N THR A 83 -41.99 11.83 -16.21
CA THR A 83 -40.63 11.28 -16.28
C THR A 83 -39.59 12.38 -16.24
N SER A 84 -38.45 12.07 -15.64
CA SER A 84 -37.25 12.90 -15.63
C SER A 84 -36.05 12.08 -16.08
N VAL A 85 -35.03 12.74 -16.61
CA VAL A 85 -33.75 12.11 -16.97
C VAL A 85 -32.64 12.76 -16.17
N ARG A 86 -31.80 11.95 -15.53
CA ARG A 86 -30.61 12.39 -14.80
C ARG A 86 -29.48 11.41 -15.08
N ALA A 87 -28.30 11.90 -15.46
CA ALA A 87 -27.12 11.06 -15.78
C ALA A 87 -27.44 9.91 -16.78
N SER A 88 -28.27 10.19 -17.79
CA SER A 88 -28.76 9.20 -18.78
C SER A 88 -29.60 8.04 -18.21
N VAL A 89 -30.08 8.16 -16.97
CA VAL A 89 -31.06 7.27 -16.36
C VAL A 89 -32.43 7.96 -16.35
N THR A 90 -33.48 7.21 -16.71
CA THR A 90 -34.85 7.73 -16.72
C THR A 90 -35.57 7.30 -15.44
N TYR A 91 -36.29 8.24 -14.84
CA TYR A 91 -37.04 8.06 -13.61
C TYR A 91 -38.52 8.38 -13.84
N PHE A 92 -39.40 7.69 -13.14
CA PHE A 92 -40.76 8.16 -12.90
C PHE A 92 -40.74 9.14 -11.73
N ARG A 93 -41.36 10.31 -11.88
CA ARG A 93 -41.54 11.27 -10.79
C ARG A 93 -42.82 10.95 -10.02
N VAL A 94 -42.74 10.97 -8.70
CA VAL A 94 -43.89 10.80 -7.81
C VAL A 94 -44.57 12.16 -7.63
N THR A 95 -45.80 12.31 -8.16
CA THR A 95 -46.58 13.56 -8.02
C THR A 95 -47.58 13.45 -6.87
N ASN A 96 -47.51 14.42 -5.94
CA ASN A 96 -48.41 14.54 -4.78
C ASN A 96 -49.63 15.44 -5.04
N GLU A 97 -49.71 16.11 -6.20
CA GLU A 97 -50.87 16.93 -6.57
C GLU A 97 -52.01 16.01 -7.05
N GLY A 98 -53.13 16.03 -6.32
CA GLY A 98 -54.23 15.08 -6.46
C GLY A 98 -55.08 15.28 -7.72
N HIS A 99 -55.64 14.18 -8.23
CA HIS A 99 -56.87 14.22 -9.01
C HIS A 99 -58.04 14.12 -8.02
N PRO A 100 -58.83 15.19 -7.80
CA PRO A 100 -59.88 15.23 -6.76
C PRO A 100 -61.14 14.40 -7.04
N ASP A 101 -61.21 13.68 -8.16
CA ASP A 101 -62.46 13.03 -8.63
C ASP A 101 -62.57 11.52 -8.34
N LEU A 102 -61.66 10.93 -7.57
CA LEU A 102 -61.66 9.51 -7.22
C LEU A 102 -61.35 9.29 -5.73
N GLU A 103 -62.30 9.63 -4.85
CA GLU A 103 -62.27 9.26 -3.43
C GLU A 103 -62.67 7.78 -3.26
N PRO A 104 -61.85 6.92 -2.62
CA PRO A 104 -62.27 5.59 -2.17
C PRO A 104 -62.70 5.60 -0.69
N ASP A 105 -63.67 4.74 -0.35
CA ASP A 105 -64.24 4.53 0.99
C ASP A 105 -63.18 4.25 2.08
N GLN A 106 -63.37 4.85 3.26
CA GLN A 106 -62.40 4.83 4.36
C GLN A 106 -62.14 3.44 4.99
N ASP A 107 -63.04 2.48 4.81
CA ASP A 107 -62.89 1.09 5.31
C ASP A 107 -62.04 0.19 4.37
N ILE A 108 -61.76 0.63 3.14
CA ILE A 108 -60.93 -0.10 2.15
C ILE A 108 -59.42 0.19 2.37
N LEU A 109 -59.08 1.29 3.06
CA LEU A 109 -57.72 1.84 3.19
C LEU A 109 -56.73 1.00 4.01
N ILE A 110 -57.19 0.24 5.00
CA ILE A 110 -56.29 -0.49 5.93
C ILE A 110 -55.84 -1.85 5.35
N ILE A 111 -56.65 -2.45 4.48
CA ILE A 111 -56.30 -3.68 3.75
C ILE A 111 -55.36 -3.36 2.56
N ASP A 112 -55.37 -2.11 2.08
CA ASP A 112 -54.62 -1.64 0.91
C ASP A 112 -53.12 -1.39 1.23
N GLU A 113 -52.78 -0.83 2.41
CA GLU A 113 -51.39 -0.49 2.72
C GLU A 113 -50.47 -1.73 2.86
N ARG A 114 -50.97 -2.80 3.48
CA ARG A 114 -50.20 -4.06 3.63
C ARG A 114 -49.93 -4.71 2.29
N VAL A 115 -50.95 -4.74 1.42
CA VAL A 115 -50.83 -5.29 0.07
C VAL A 115 -49.82 -4.48 -0.73
N VAL A 116 -49.98 -3.16 -0.80
CA VAL A 116 -49.06 -2.26 -1.53
C VAL A 116 -47.63 -2.33 -0.95
N SER A 117 -47.47 -2.53 0.36
CA SER A 117 -46.17 -2.76 1.00
C SER A 117 -45.51 -4.06 0.57
N LEU A 118 -46.26 -5.16 0.47
CA LEU A 118 -45.77 -6.42 -0.09
C LEU A 118 -45.41 -6.28 -1.56
N GLU A 119 -46.21 -5.56 -2.36
CA GLU A 119 -45.91 -5.32 -3.76
C GLU A 119 -44.60 -4.53 -3.91
N ARG A 120 -44.41 -3.45 -3.14
CA ARG A 120 -43.14 -2.67 -3.11
C ARG A 120 -41.94 -3.55 -2.75
N LEU A 121 -42.08 -4.40 -1.72
CA LEU A 121 -41.03 -5.33 -1.31
C LEU A 121 -40.73 -6.35 -2.41
N ALA A 122 -41.74 -7.01 -2.98
CA ALA A 122 -41.56 -8.01 -4.02
C ALA A 122 -40.91 -7.42 -5.28
N ILE A 123 -41.37 -6.23 -5.72
CA ILE A 123 -40.77 -5.48 -6.84
C ILE A 123 -39.31 -5.18 -6.55
N THR A 124 -39.00 -4.68 -5.35
CA THR A 124 -37.62 -4.32 -4.99
C THR A 124 -36.74 -5.55 -4.89
N LEU A 125 -37.17 -6.62 -4.22
CA LEU A 125 -36.40 -7.86 -4.08
C LEU A 125 -36.18 -8.58 -5.43
N GLN A 126 -37.15 -8.48 -6.35
CA GLN A 126 -37.01 -9.03 -7.70
C GLN A 126 -36.13 -8.16 -8.60
N ALA A 127 -36.15 -6.83 -8.46
CA ALA A 127 -35.34 -5.95 -9.29
C ALA A 127 -33.88 -5.81 -8.79
N PHE A 128 -33.69 -5.81 -7.47
CA PHE A 128 -32.40 -5.61 -6.81
C PHE A 128 -31.46 -6.77 -7.14
N PRO A 129 -30.23 -6.51 -7.60
CA PRO A 129 -29.34 -7.56 -8.08
C PRO A 129 -28.80 -8.42 -6.94
N SER A 130 -28.62 -9.71 -7.23
CA SER A 130 -27.92 -10.62 -6.33
C SER A 130 -26.41 -10.44 -6.48
N ILE A 131 -25.67 -10.73 -5.42
CA ILE A 131 -24.23 -10.46 -5.31
C ILE A 131 -23.49 -11.22 -6.41
N ASN A 132 -22.78 -10.48 -7.28
CA ASN A 132 -21.95 -11.03 -8.34
C ASN A 132 -22.66 -12.01 -9.29
N THR A 133 -23.95 -11.80 -9.62
CA THR A 133 -24.64 -12.59 -10.66
C THR A 133 -24.58 -11.97 -12.05
N GLU A 134 -24.45 -10.64 -12.15
CA GLU A 134 -24.43 -9.88 -13.41
C GLU A 134 -23.35 -8.78 -13.40
N ILE A 135 -22.78 -8.47 -14.58
CA ILE A 135 -21.70 -7.48 -14.73
C ILE A 135 -22.12 -6.08 -14.25
N ILE A 136 -23.38 -5.72 -14.49
CA ILE A 136 -23.97 -4.42 -14.12
C ILE A 136 -24.52 -4.39 -12.69
N GLY A 137 -24.32 -5.44 -11.89
CA GLY A 137 -24.93 -5.56 -10.57
C GLY A 137 -24.62 -4.38 -9.66
N GLU A 138 -23.35 -3.96 -9.57
CA GLU A 138 -22.98 -2.82 -8.72
C GLU A 138 -23.62 -1.50 -9.17
N GLU A 139 -23.74 -1.28 -10.47
CA GLU A 139 -24.41 -0.11 -11.04
C GLU A 139 -25.90 -0.10 -10.68
N MET A 140 -26.56 -1.26 -10.74
CA MET A 140 -27.98 -1.39 -10.39
C MET A 140 -28.20 -1.23 -8.88
N ARG A 141 -27.29 -1.73 -8.03
CA ARG A 141 -27.37 -1.52 -6.56
C ARG A 141 -27.32 -0.05 -6.21
N ASP A 142 -26.34 0.67 -6.75
CA ASP A 142 -26.18 2.10 -6.54
C ASP A 142 -27.43 2.87 -6.99
N ARG A 143 -27.95 2.54 -8.18
CA ARG A 143 -29.17 3.14 -8.75
C ARG A 143 -30.42 2.92 -7.90
N PHE A 144 -30.58 1.75 -7.29
CA PHE A 144 -31.75 1.42 -6.49
C PHE A 144 -31.60 1.75 -5.00
N MET A 145 -30.42 2.15 -4.56
CA MET A 145 -30.14 2.36 -3.14
C MET A 145 -30.99 3.47 -2.53
N ASP A 146 -31.34 4.51 -3.29
CA ASP A 146 -32.21 5.57 -2.78
C ASP A 146 -33.64 5.08 -2.53
N VAL A 147 -34.16 4.19 -3.38
CA VAL A 147 -35.43 3.50 -3.15
C VAL A 147 -35.34 2.61 -1.89
N VAL A 148 -34.24 1.88 -1.73
CA VAL A 148 -34.00 1.04 -0.56
C VAL A 148 -33.97 1.87 0.73
N LYS A 149 -33.19 2.95 0.77
CA LYS A 149 -33.06 3.86 1.92
C LYS A 149 -34.39 4.51 2.32
N THR A 150 -35.17 4.97 1.35
CA THR A 150 -36.34 5.81 1.60
C THR A 150 -37.64 5.02 1.75
N SER A 151 -37.77 3.90 1.03
CA SER A 151 -39.04 3.16 0.93
C SER A 151 -38.99 1.78 1.57
N ILE A 152 -37.84 1.09 1.55
CA ILE A 152 -37.75 -0.31 1.96
C ILE A 152 -37.24 -0.47 3.38
N LEU A 153 -36.11 0.14 3.73
CA LEU A 153 -35.56 0.04 5.08
C LEU A 153 -36.51 0.61 6.15
N PRO A 154 -37.16 1.78 5.94
CA PRO A 154 -38.15 2.28 6.89
C PRO A 154 -39.34 1.33 7.07
N LEU A 155 -39.84 0.74 5.97
CA LEU A 155 -40.90 -0.27 6.02
C LEU A 155 -40.47 -1.50 6.83
N LEU A 156 -39.27 -2.03 6.58
CA LEU A 156 -38.76 -3.19 7.29
C LEU A 156 -38.47 -2.90 8.78
N SER A 157 -38.12 -1.66 9.12
CA SER A 157 -37.82 -1.24 10.49
C SER A 157 -39.03 -1.23 11.42
N VAL A 158 -40.25 -1.13 10.87
CA VAL A 158 -41.50 -1.06 11.64
C VAL A 158 -42.28 -2.38 11.70
N ILE A 159 -41.84 -3.43 10.99
CA ILE A 159 -42.48 -4.75 10.98
C ILE A 159 -42.51 -5.33 12.40
N THR A 160 -43.70 -5.68 12.90
CA THR A 160 -43.90 -6.30 14.23
C THR A 160 -43.92 -7.82 14.17
N ASP A 161 -43.82 -8.51 15.31
CA ASP A 161 -43.87 -9.99 15.35
C ASP A 161 -45.23 -10.50 14.86
N ALA A 162 -46.31 -9.77 15.16
CA ALA A 162 -47.64 -10.06 14.63
C ALA A 162 -47.69 -9.93 13.11
N ASP A 163 -46.99 -8.96 12.51
CA ASP A 163 -46.94 -8.84 11.05
C ASP A 163 -46.15 -9.99 10.40
N ILE A 164 -45.09 -10.47 11.06
CA ILE A 164 -44.29 -11.63 10.62
C ILE A 164 -45.16 -12.90 10.55
N GLU A 165 -45.98 -13.13 11.57
CA GLU A 165 -46.87 -14.29 11.65
C GLU A 165 -48.09 -14.19 10.72
N ASP A 166 -48.62 -12.97 10.52
CA ASP A 166 -49.88 -12.74 9.81
C ASP A 166 -49.73 -12.68 8.28
N TRP A 167 -48.90 -11.76 7.76
CA TRP A 167 -48.90 -11.42 6.33
C TRP A 167 -47.53 -11.21 5.68
N PHE A 168 -46.46 -10.95 6.45
CA PHE A 168 -45.16 -10.60 5.90
C PHE A 168 -44.47 -11.77 5.18
N LEU A 169 -44.69 -13.00 5.64
CA LEU A 169 -44.04 -14.20 5.09
C LEU A 169 -44.97 -14.97 4.13
N PRO A 170 -44.49 -15.42 2.96
CA PRO A 170 -45.26 -16.28 2.07
C PRO A 170 -45.71 -17.58 2.76
N ARG A 171 -46.93 -18.05 2.46
CA ARG A 171 -47.46 -19.30 3.04
C ARG A 171 -46.82 -20.56 2.46
N ASN A 172 -46.42 -20.54 1.18
CA ASN A 172 -45.74 -21.65 0.53
C ASN A 172 -44.28 -21.74 1.00
N LEU A 173 -43.86 -22.91 1.48
CA LEU A 173 -42.53 -23.14 2.07
C LEU A 173 -41.39 -22.79 1.10
N LYS A 174 -41.45 -23.25 -0.15
CA LYS A 174 -40.40 -23.00 -1.15
C LYS A 174 -40.30 -21.51 -1.51
N VAL A 175 -41.46 -20.87 -1.72
CA VAL A 175 -41.52 -19.43 -2.00
C VAL A 175 -41.01 -18.61 -0.82
N ARG A 176 -41.27 -19.07 0.41
CA ARG A 176 -40.77 -18.44 1.64
C ARG A 176 -39.24 -18.50 1.74
N GLU A 177 -38.62 -19.64 1.43
CA GLU A 177 -37.16 -19.77 1.43
C GLU A 177 -36.48 -18.82 0.43
N ASP A 178 -37.02 -18.71 -0.80
CA ASP A 178 -36.50 -17.81 -1.83
C ASP A 178 -36.70 -16.33 -1.48
N TYR A 179 -37.85 -16.01 -0.89
CA TYR A 179 -38.16 -14.68 -0.38
C TYR A 179 -37.19 -14.26 0.74
N LEU A 180 -36.99 -15.12 1.74
CA LEU A 180 -36.07 -14.86 2.85
C LEU A 180 -34.62 -14.74 2.38
N SER A 181 -34.21 -15.59 1.44
CA SER A 181 -32.88 -15.50 0.83
C SER A 181 -32.66 -14.12 0.19
N SER A 182 -33.64 -13.65 -0.57
CA SER A 182 -33.56 -12.34 -1.24
C SER A 182 -33.59 -11.18 -0.25
N LEU A 183 -34.43 -11.28 0.79
CA LEU A 183 -34.56 -10.27 1.84
C LEU A 183 -33.26 -10.14 2.64
N PHE A 184 -32.69 -11.27 3.07
CA PHE A 184 -31.47 -11.28 3.85
C PHE A 184 -30.26 -10.84 3.02
N GLU A 185 -30.20 -11.22 1.75
CA GLU A 185 -29.20 -10.71 0.82
C GLU A 185 -29.33 -9.19 0.61
N LEU A 186 -30.54 -8.64 0.49
CA LEU A 186 -30.77 -7.19 0.42
C LEU A 186 -30.28 -6.49 1.69
N LEU A 187 -30.64 -7.00 2.86
CA LEU A 187 -30.22 -6.43 4.15
C LEU A 187 -28.70 -6.46 4.30
N TYR A 188 -28.05 -7.57 3.94
CA TYR A 188 -26.59 -7.69 3.93
C TYR A 188 -25.96 -6.61 3.04
N GLN A 189 -26.44 -6.46 1.81
CA GLN A 189 -25.90 -5.48 0.87
C GLN A 189 -26.18 -4.04 1.31
N ALA A 190 -27.32 -3.78 1.96
CA ALA A 190 -27.61 -2.48 2.55
C ALA A 190 -26.66 -2.17 3.72
N ALA A 191 -26.36 -3.14 4.59
CA ALA A 191 -25.41 -2.98 5.68
C ALA A 191 -23.97 -2.73 5.17
N ASP A 192 -23.54 -3.44 4.13
CA ASP A 192 -22.23 -3.25 3.48
C ASP A 192 -22.06 -1.85 2.88
N ILE A 193 -23.11 -1.31 2.26
CA ILE A 193 -23.07 0.00 1.57
C ILE A 193 -23.31 1.18 2.52
N LEU A 194 -24.30 1.08 3.42
CA LEU A 194 -24.73 2.18 4.28
C LEU A 194 -24.00 2.22 5.63
N GLY A 195 -23.39 1.10 6.03
CA GLY A 195 -22.88 0.90 7.39
C GLY A 195 -23.98 0.49 8.37
N VAL A 196 -23.60 -0.16 9.46
CA VAL A 196 -24.54 -0.72 10.46
C VAL A 196 -25.22 0.35 11.29
N ASP A 197 -24.61 1.54 11.38
CA ASP A 197 -25.13 2.67 12.16
C ASP A 197 -26.24 3.43 11.42
N TYR A 198 -26.60 2.99 10.21
CA TYR A 198 -27.68 3.60 9.46
C TYR A 198 -29.02 3.45 10.21
N PRO A 199 -29.72 4.55 10.59
CA PRO A 199 -30.82 4.49 11.57
C PRO A 199 -32.00 3.59 11.20
N ALA A 200 -32.30 3.43 9.90
CA ALA A 200 -33.43 2.63 9.44
C ALA A 200 -33.06 1.16 9.13
N LEU A 201 -31.80 0.74 9.36
CA LEU A 201 -31.39 -0.64 9.11
C LEU A 201 -31.99 -1.57 10.20
N PRO A 202 -32.84 -2.55 9.83
CA PRO A 202 -33.60 -3.34 10.80
C PRO A 202 -32.76 -4.48 11.40
N LEU A 203 -31.79 -4.14 12.26
CA LEU A 203 -30.80 -5.10 12.78
C LEU A 203 -31.42 -6.33 13.48
N SER A 204 -32.51 -6.16 14.22
CA SER A 204 -33.17 -7.27 14.94
C SER A 204 -34.09 -8.14 14.08
N LEU A 205 -34.43 -7.70 12.86
CA LEU A 205 -35.46 -8.36 12.04
C LEU A 205 -35.09 -9.79 11.64
N PRO A 206 -33.85 -10.11 11.19
CA PRO A 206 -33.48 -11.49 10.86
C PRO A 206 -33.71 -12.47 12.02
N ARG A 207 -33.30 -12.09 13.25
CA ARG A 207 -33.50 -12.92 14.45
C ARG A 207 -34.97 -13.13 14.78
N ARG A 208 -35.76 -12.06 14.74
CA ARG A 208 -37.20 -12.11 15.01
C ARG A 208 -37.91 -13.05 14.03
N ILE A 209 -37.57 -12.96 12.74
CA ILE A 209 -38.08 -13.86 11.70
C ILE A 209 -37.74 -15.33 12.03
N LEU A 210 -36.48 -15.64 12.35
CA LEU A 210 -36.07 -17.03 12.62
C LEU A 210 -36.62 -17.61 13.91
N THR A 211 -36.93 -16.77 14.90
CA THR A 211 -37.56 -17.22 16.16
C THR A 211 -39.01 -17.65 15.93
N LEU A 212 -39.70 -17.05 14.96
CA LEU A 212 -41.12 -17.27 14.68
C LEU A 212 -41.37 -18.36 13.60
N ILE A 213 -40.35 -18.75 12.85
CA ILE A 213 -40.44 -19.81 11.82
C ILE A 213 -40.03 -21.17 12.41
N THR A 214 -40.77 -22.24 12.10
CA THR A 214 -40.45 -23.60 12.59
C THR A 214 -39.22 -24.20 11.89
N ALA A 215 -38.48 -25.09 12.56
CA ALA A 215 -37.28 -25.72 11.99
C ALA A 215 -37.53 -26.54 10.70
N GLU A 216 -38.74 -27.07 10.51
CA GLU A 216 -39.16 -27.80 9.30
C GLU A 216 -39.19 -26.92 8.03
N THR A 217 -39.22 -25.59 8.20
CA THR A 217 -39.27 -24.59 7.13
C THR A 217 -37.90 -24.23 6.55
N LEU A 218 -36.80 -24.73 7.14
CA LEU A 218 -35.43 -24.23 6.95
C LEU A 218 -34.49 -25.27 6.34
N ASN A 219 -35.00 -26.12 5.45
CA ASN A 219 -34.43 -27.41 5.08
C ASN A 219 -32.94 -27.35 4.66
N SER A 220 -32.61 -26.59 3.61
CA SER A 220 -31.21 -26.42 3.13
C SER A 220 -30.57 -25.09 3.53
N CYS A 221 -31.37 -24.10 3.92
CA CYS A 221 -30.94 -22.71 4.12
C CYS A 221 -30.84 -22.29 5.59
N GLY A 222 -31.19 -23.17 6.54
CA GLY A 222 -31.19 -22.86 7.97
C GLY A 222 -29.86 -22.32 8.47
N THR A 223 -28.74 -22.89 8.01
CA THR A 223 -27.40 -22.42 8.37
C THR A 223 -27.08 -21.04 7.81
N LEU A 224 -27.48 -20.74 6.57
CA LEU A 224 -27.30 -19.40 5.98
C LEU A 224 -28.03 -18.35 6.80
N PHE A 225 -29.29 -18.63 7.12
CA PHE A 225 -30.12 -17.69 7.84
C PHE A 225 -29.64 -17.50 9.28
N SER A 226 -29.20 -18.57 9.96
CA SER A 226 -28.63 -18.45 11.30
C SER A 226 -27.36 -17.59 11.29
N VAL A 227 -26.49 -17.75 10.29
CA VAL A 227 -25.28 -16.92 10.17
C VAL A 227 -25.61 -15.45 9.94
N ILE A 228 -26.53 -15.16 9.02
CA ILE A 228 -26.93 -13.78 8.75
C ILE A 228 -27.57 -13.17 10.01
N SER A 229 -28.40 -13.93 10.73
CA SER A 229 -28.97 -13.49 12.00
C SER A 229 -27.91 -13.21 13.06
N GLU A 230 -27.01 -14.15 13.34
CA GLU A 230 -25.91 -14.00 14.31
C GLU A 230 -25.01 -12.80 13.96
N THR A 231 -24.79 -12.55 12.66
CA THR A 231 -24.05 -11.40 12.15
C THR A 231 -24.77 -10.08 12.46
N PHE A 232 -26.09 -10.03 12.26
CA PHE A 232 -26.89 -8.85 12.55
C PHE A 232 -27.05 -8.61 14.06
N ASP A 233 -27.15 -9.66 14.88
CA ASP A 233 -27.08 -9.58 16.34
C ASP A 233 -25.72 -9.02 16.81
N THR A 234 -24.63 -9.40 16.13
CA THR A 234 -23.28 -8.84 16.37
C THR A 234 -23.24 -7.34 16.10
N PHE A 235 -23.91 -6.85 15.06
CA PHE A 235 -24.01 -5.42 14.79
C PHE A 235 -24.80 -4.67 15.86
N GLN A 236 -25.83 -5.31 16.43
CA GLN A 236 -26.66 -4.70 17.47
C GLN A 236 -25.97 -4.63 18.83
N SER A 237 -25.20 -5.66 19.18
CA SER A 237 -24.47 -5.79 20.46
C SER A 237 -23.19 -4.93 20.48
N ARG A 238 -23.35 -3.60 20.56
CA ARG A 238 -22.24 -2.61 20.70
C ARG A 238 -21.36 -2.77 21.96
N SER A 239 -21.48 -3.85 22.71
CA SER A 239 -20.74 -4.11 23.96
C SER A 239 -19.54 -5.03 23.71
N HIS A 240 -18.44 -4.81 24.45
CA HIS A 240 -17.22 -5.62 24.52
C HIS A 240 -17.40 -7.12 24.90
N MET A 241 -18.57 -7.73 24.70
CA MET A 241 -18.79 -9.14 24.97
C MET A 241 -18.11 -10.01 23.90
N GLN A 242 -17.54 -11.13 24.35
CA GLN A 242 -17.06 -12.20 23.50
C GLN A 242 -18.12 -12.54 22.45
N LEU A 243 -17.78 -12.34 21.18
CA LEU A 243 -18.57 -12.84 20.07
C LEU A 243 -18.70 -14.37 20.21
N GLU A 244 -19.88 -14.85 20.59
CA GLU A 244 -20.27 -16.25 20.44
C GLU A 244 -20.47 -16.51 18.96
N LEU A 245 -19.37 -16.65 18.21
CA LEU A 245 -19.35 -17.01 16.79
C LEU A 245 -19.74 -18.49 16.63
N GLY A 246 -20.96 -18.86 17.05
CA GLY A 246 -21.49 -20.21 17.04
C GLY A 246 -21.45 -20.80 15.63
N PHE A 247 -21.68 -19.97 14.63
CA PHE A 247 -21.58 -20.35 13.22
C PHE A 247 -20.21 -20.87 12.76
N LEU A 248 -19.10 -20.55 13.45
CA LEU A 248 -17.78 -21.07 13.08
C LEU A 248 -17.64 -22.59 13.28
N SER A 249 -18.53 -23.18 14.08
CA SER A 249 -18.61 -24.63 14.30
C SER A 249 -19.52 -25.35 13.27
N LEU A 250 -20.27 -24.61 12.47
CA LEU A 250 -21.27 -25.12 11.53
C LEU A 250 -20.67 -25.37 10.13
N ARG A 251 -19.84 -26.42 9.99
CA ARG A 251 -19.45 -26.94 8.65
C ARG A 251 -20.24 -28.19 8.22
N VAL A 252 -21.14 -28.67 9.07
CA VAL A 252 -21.91 -29.89 8.78
C VAL A 252 -23.24 -29.47 8.13
N ASN A 253 -23.47 -29.91 6.89
CA ASN A 253 -24.71 -29.74 6.10
C ASN A 253 -24.99 -28.36 5.45
N THR A 254 -23.98 -27.55 5.13
CA THR A 254 -24.17 -26.31 4.32
C THR A 254 -24.13 -26.59 2.82
N ASP A 255 -25.06 -26.00 2.05
CA ASP A 255 -24.97 -25.95 0.58
C ASP A 255 -23.92 -24.92 0.09
N GLU A 256 -23.55 -25.00 -1.19
CA GLU A 256 -22.49 -24.18 -1.79
C GLU A 256 -22.82 -22.68 -1.72
N ARG A 257 -24.08 -22.29 -1.97
CA ARG A 257 -24.53 -20.89 -1.87
C ARG A 257 -24.39 -20.36 -0.45
N SER A 258 -24.81 -21.16 0.53
CA SER A 258 -24.72 -20.83 1.94
C SER A 258 -23.27 -20.68 2.36
N ASN A 259 -22.39 -21.62 1.96
CA ASN A 259 -20.95 -21.54 2.23
C ASN A 259 -20.30 -20.30 1.59
N ALA A 260 -20.68 -19.93 0.36
CA ALA A 260 -20.23 -18.71 -0.29
C ALA A 260 -20.63 -17.45 0.50
N MET A 261 -21.88 -17.37 0.97
CA MET A 261 -22.37 -16.28 1.81
C MET A 261 -21.69 -16.21 3.18
N LEU A 262 -21.27 -17.34 3.78
CA LEU A 262 -20.41 -17.34 4.96
C LEU A 262 -19.11 -16.57 4.70
N GLY A 263 -18.49 -16.80 3.53
CA GLY A 263 -17.27 -16.11 3.15
C GLY A 263 -17.46 -14.59 3.07
N TYR A 264 -18.51 -14.14 2.36
CA TYR A 264 -18.86 -12.72 2.31
C TYR A 264 -19.11 -12.14 3.70
N THR A 265 -19.84 -12.86 4.54
CA THR A 265 -20.15 -12.43 5.92
C THR A 265 -18.90 -12.27 6.79
N LEU A 266 -17.97 -13.22 6.73
CA LEU A 266 -16.68 -13.11 7.41
C LEU A 266 -15.88 -11.89 6.95
N SER A 267 -15.91 -11.60 5.64
CA SER A 267 -15.28 -10.41 5.08
C SER A 267 -15.94 -9.11 5.53
N LEU A 268 -17.28 -9.06 5.55
CA LEU A 268 -18.04 -7.90 6.02
C LEU A 268 -17.74 -7.61 7.49
N LEU A 269 -17.73 -8.66 8.32
CA LEU A 269 -17.34 -8.53 9.71
C LEU A 269 -15.92 -8.00 9.82
N LEU A 270 -14.92 -8.52 9.09
CA LEU A 270 -13.56 -7.98 9.19
C LEU A 270 -13.38 -6.55 8.63
N SER A 271 -14.37 -5.99 7.94
CA SER A 271 -14.32 -4.62 7.43
C SER A 271 -14.43 -3.60 8.58
N SER A 272 -13.38 -2.79 8.75
CA SER A 272 -13.31 -1.71 9.75
C SER A 272 -14.38 -0.63 9.58
N LYS A 273 -15.04 -0.57 8.42
CA LYS A 273 -16.15 0.35 8.13
C LYS A 273 -17.44 -0.01 8.86
N VAL A 274 -17.58 -1.26 9.29
CA VAL A 274 -18.86 -1.87 9.66
C VAL A 274 -18.97 -2.05 11.17
N ILE A 275 -17.88 -2.29 11.90
CA ILE A 275 -17.89 -2.34 13.38
C ILE A 275 -16.71 -1.54 13.95
N PRO A 276 -16.95 -0.40 14.62
CA PRO A 276 -15.90 0.32 15.33
C PRO A 276 -15.57 -0.35 16.67
N ALA A 277 -14.27 -0.51 16.97
CA ALA A 277 -13.69 -1.02 18.21
C ALA A 277 -14.10 -2.44 18.64
N ARG A 278 -13.30 -3.44 18.25
CA ARG A 278 -13.40 -4.83 18.72
C ARG A 278 -12.25 -5.20 19.66
N ASP A 279 -12.49 -6.17 20.54
CA ASP A 279 -11.41 -6.82 21.27
C ASP A 279 -10.55 -7.66 20.30
N LYS A 280 -9.22 -7.58 20.45
CA LYS A 280 -8.21 -8.31 19.69
C LYS A 280 -8.51 -9.82 19.62
N THR A 281 -9.15 -10.38 20.66
CA THR A 281 -9.51 -11.80 20.70
C THR A 281 -10.54 -12.18 19.62
N SER A 282 -11.55 -11.33 19.38
CA SER A 282 -12.60 -11.58 18.40
C SER A 282 -12.10 -11.36 16.96
N ASP A 283 -11.26 -10.34 16.75
CA ASP A 283 -10.61 -10.11 15.46
C ASP A 283 -9.67 -11.25 15.07
N ASN A 284 -8.93 -11.81 16.02
CA ASN A 284 -8.10 -12.99 15.78
C ASN A 284 -8.95 -14.21 15.37
N ARG A 285 -10.08 -14.46 16.05
CA ARG A 285 -10.99 -15.58 15.70
C ARG A 285 -11.63 -15.42 14.32
N LEU A 286 -12.07 -14.22 13.97
CA LEU A 286 -12.63 -13.92 12.64
C LEU A 286 -11.56 -14.03 11.55
N THR A 287 -10.35 -13.54 11.82
CA THR A 287 -9.20 -13.65 10.91
C THR A 287 -8.82 -15.12 10.70
N GLU A 288 -8.78 -15.92 11.77
CA GLU A 288 -8.54 -17.36 11.70
C GLU A 288 -9.65 -18.06 10.90
N ALA A 289 -10.91 -17.73 11.17
CA ALA A 289 -12.06 -18.26 10.45
C ALA A 289 -12.00 -17.96 8.94
N LEU A 290 -11.79 -16.70 8.56
CA LEU A 290 -11.63 -16.30 7.16
C LEU A 290 -10.41 -17.00 6.54
N SER A 291 -9.32 -17.13 7.29
CA SER A 291 -8.14 -17.85 6.84
C SER A 291 -8.43 -19.35 6.61
N SER A 292 -9.37 -19.93 7.34
CA SER A 292 -9.79 -21.33 7.23
C SER A 292 -10.87 -21.57 6.17
N TRP A 293 -11.62 -20.54 5.78
CA TRP A 293 -12.75 -20.65 4.85
C TRP A 293 -12.29 -21.11 3.46
N ARG A 294 -13.00 -22.09 2.87
CA ARG A 294 -12.70 -22.64 1.55
C ARG A 294 -14.01 -23.05 0.85
N PRO A 295 -14.03 -23.12 -0.49
CA PRO A 295 -15.11 -23.80 -1.21
C PRO A 295 -15.31 -25.23 -0.71
N LEU A 296 -16.56 -25.73 -0.72
CA LEU A 296 -16.88 -27.10 -0.28
C LEU A 296 -16.17 -28.15 -1.15
N SER A 297 -16.09 -27.90 -2.45
CA SER A 297 -15.34 -28.70 -3.42
C SER A 297 -14.06 -27.97 -3.87
N GLN A 298 -12.90 -28.63 -3.74
CA GLN A 298 -11.62 -28.07 -4.18
C GLN A 298 -11.28 -28.38 -5.64
N ILE A 299 -11.94 -29.38 -6.23
CA ILE A 299 -11.67 -29.84 -7.61
C ILE A 299 -12.60 -29.14 -8.60
N ASN A 300 -13.85 -28.91 -8.20
CA ASN A 300 -14.86 -28.20 -8.98
C ASN A 300 -15.75 -27.41 -8.02
N PRO A 301 -15.28 -26.26 -7.51
CA PRO A 301 -16.13 -25.37 -6.71
C PRO A 301 -17.29 -24.83 -7.54
N SER A 302 -18.40 -24.47 -6.88
CA SER A 302 -19.48 -23.77 -7.56
C SER A 302 -19.02 -22.40 -8.10
N PRO A 303 -19.68 -21.84 -9.12
CA PRO A 303 -19.39 -20.49 -9.60
C PRO A 303 -19.44 -19.42 -8.51
N MET A 304 -20.44 -19.47 -7.63
CA MET A 304 -20.55 -18.50 -6.54
C MET A 304 -19.38 -18.60 -5.56
N GLU A 305 -19.02 -19.81 -5.12
CA GLU A 305 -17.86 -20.02 -4.22
C GLU A 305 -16.55 -19.65 -4.90
N THR A 306 -16.44 -19.82 -6.22
CA THR A 306 -15.28 -19.38 -7.01
C THR A 306 -15.11 -17.87 -6.93
N LEU A 307 -16.19 -17.11 -7.16
CA LEU A 307 -16.15 -15.64 -7.09
C LEU A 307 -15.80 -15.15 -5.67
N VAL A 308 -16.36 -15.78 -4.64
CA VAL A 308 -16.00 -15.51 -3.24
C VAL A 308 -14.53 -15.82 -2.97
N ALA A 309 -14.06 -17.00 -3.39
CA ALA A 309 -12.67 -17.40 -3.20
C ALA A 309 -11.71 -16.43 -3.89
N THR A 310 -12.02 -15.99 -5.11
CA THR A 310 -11.22 -14.96 -5.81
C THR A 310 -11.20 -13.64 -5.03
N SER A 311 -12.33 -13.22 -4.47
CA SER A 311 -12.42 -11.99 -3.68
C SER A 311 -11.62 -12.07 -2.37
N LEU A 312 -11.67 -13.20 -1.66
CA LEU A 312 -11.24 -13.30 -0.27
C LEU A 312 -9.91 -14.04 -0.04
N CYS A 313 -9.62 -15.08 -0.81
CA CYS A 313 -8.47 -15.95 -0.55
C CYS A 313 -7.14 -15.30 -0.99
N CYS A 314 -6.05 -15.64 -0.28
CA CYS A 314 -4.71 -15.31 -0.74
C CYS A 314 -4.30 -16.22 -1.92
N GLN A 315 -3.32 -15.77 -2.72
CA GLN A 315 -2.95 -16.45 -3.97
C GLN A 315 -2.52 -17.92 -3.79
N LEU A 316 -1.86 -18.24 -2.68
CA LEU A 316 -1.46 -19.61 -2.31
C LEU A 316 -2.67 -20.55 -2.16
N LYS A 317 -3.80 -20.04 -1.66
CA LYS A 317 -5.03 -20.80 -1.45
C LYS A 317 -5.85 -20.95 -2.73
N LEU A 318 -5.87 -19.92 -3.58
CA LEU A 318 -6.48 -20.02 -4.92
C LEU A 318 -5.79 -21.07 -5.79
N GLY A 319 -4.45 -21.18 -5.73
CA GLY A 319 -3.69 -22.16 -6.51
C GLY A 319 -3.96 -23.63 -6.14
N ALA A 320 -4.55 -23.88 -4.96
CA ALA A 320 -4.96 -25.21 -4.52
C ALA A 320 -6.37 -25.62 -5.01
N VAL A 321 -7.14 -24.66 -5.54
CA VAL A 321 -8.48 -24.88 -6.08
C VAL A 321 -8.38 -25.02 -7.60
N GLN A 322 -8.85 -26.13 -8.16
CA GLN A 322 -8.97 -26.27 -9.61
C GLN A 322 -10.20 -25.49 -10.09
N ILE A 323 -9.98 -24.25 -10.53
CA ILE A 323 -11.04 -23.39 -11.03
C ILE A 323 -11.31 -23.75 -12.50
N SER A 324 -12.34 -24.56 -12.74
CA SER A 324 -12.87 -24.84 -14.08
C SER A 324 -14.17 -24.05 -14.28
N LEU A 325 -14.08 -22.82 -14.81
CA LEU A 325 -15.27 -22.02 -15.14
C LEU A 325 -15.88 -22.49 -16.46
N THR A 326 -16.70 -23.54 -16.39
CA THR A 326 -17.56 -23.99 -17.50
C THR A 326 -18.78 -23.08 -17.74
N THR A 327 -18.88 -21.95 -17.04
CA THR A 327 -20.13 -21.23 -16.78
C THR A 327 -20.32 -19.92 -17.55
N ALA A 328 -21.50 -19.31 -17.31
CA ALA A 328 -22.10 -18.16 -17.96
C ALA A 328 -21.15 -16.97 -18.18
N LEU A 329 -21.43 -16.20 -19.23
CA LEU A 329 -20.60 -15.07 -19.67
C LEU A 329 -20.34 -14.05 -18.55
N ASP A 330 -21.39 -13.64 -17.83
CA ASP A 330 -21.30 -12.65 -16.76
C ASP A 330 -20.42 -13.13 -15.60
N THR A 331 -20.51 -14.40 -15.22
CA THR A 331 -19.65 -15.00 -14.19
C THR A 331 -18.17 -14.92 -14.58
N LYS A 332 -17.84 -15.21 -15.85
CA LYS A 332 -16.45 -15.11 -16.35
C LYS A 332 -15.96 -13.66 -16.33
N ALA A 333 -16.78 -12.72 -16.79
CA ALA A 333 -16.43 -11.31 -16.76
C ALA A 333 -16.24 -10.81 -15.32
N LEU A 334 -17.16 -11.13 -14.41
CA LEU A 334 -17.05 -10.80 -12.98
C LEU A 334 -15.82 -11.40 -12.33
N HIS A 335 -15.44 -12.64 -12.69
CA HIS A 335 -14.19 -13.23 -12.24
C HIS A 335 -12.99 -12.37 -12.67
N GLY A 336 -12.94 -11.94 -13.93
CA GLY A 336 -11.93 -11.01 -14.43
C GLY A 336 -11.90 -9.67 -13.67
N LEU A 337 -13.06 -9.09 -13.38
CA LEU A 337 -13.18 -7.84 -12.62
C LEU A 337 -12.69 -8.00 -11.17
N LEU A 338 -13.01 -9.11 -10.51
CA LEU A 338 -12.53 -9.41 -9.15
C LEU A 338 -11.02 -9.65 -9.12
N LEU A 339 -10.45 -10.33 -10.12
CA LEU A 339 -9.00 -10.50 -10.25
C LEU A 339 -8.28 -9.16 -10.40
N ALA A 340 -8.85 -8.23 -11.17
CA ALA A 340 -8.30 -6.88 -11.30
C ALA A 340 -8.25 -6.15 -9.95
N ARG A 341 -9.34 -6.22 -9.15
CA ARG A 341 -9.39 -5.68 -7.77
C ARG A 341 -8.36 -6.30 -6.84
N ARG A 342 -8.01 -7.58 -7.05
CA ARG A 342 -6.95 -8.30 -6.32
C ARG A 342 -5.56 -8.05 -6.87
N LYS A 343 -5.40 -7.06 -7.75
CA LYS A 343 -4.15 -6.69 -8.42
C LYS A 343 -3.54 -7.83 -9.24
N GLN A 344 -4.34 -8.81 -9.67
CA GLN A 344 -3.94 -9.91 -10.54
C GLN A 344 -4.16 -9.55 -12.01
N TYR A 345 -3.59 -8.42 -12.43
CA TYR A 345 -3.90 -7.77 -13.70
C TYR A 345 -3.65 -8.65 -14.94
N LYS A 346 -2.64 -9.52 -14.93
CA LYS A 346 -2.35 -10.42 -16.06
C LYS A 346 -3.48 -11.42 -16.31
N GLU A 347 -3.98 -12.04 -15.23
CA GLU A 347 -5.04 -13.03 -15.31
C GLU A 347 -6.39 -12.36 -15.59
N ALA A 348 -6.63 -11.19 -14.99
CA ALA A 348 -7.78 -10.35 -15.29
C ALA A 348 -7.84 -9.99 -16.78
N THR A 349 -6.73 -9.50 -17.36
CA THR A 349 -6.63 -9.19 -18.80
C THR A 349 -6.99 -10.41 -19.65
N ARG A 350 -6.40 -11.58 -19.36
CA ARG A 350 -6.64 -12.82 -20.13
C ARG A 350 -8.13 -13.18 -20.16
N ILE A 351 -8.80 -13.10 -19.01
CA ILE A 351 -10.22 -13.44 -18.88
C ILE A 351 -11.09 -12.36 -19.52
N LEU A 352 -10.93 -11.10 -19.16
CA LEU A 352 -11.74 -9.99 -19.68
C LEU A 352 -11.64 -9.88 -21.21
N GLU A 353 -10.42 -9.97 -21.77
CA GLU A 353 -10.20 -9.93 -23.22
C GLU A 353 -10.94 -11.06 -23.95
N SER A 354 -10.95 -12.27 -23.38
CA SER A 354 -11.68 -13.41 -23.94
C SER A 354 -13.21 -13.23 -23.91
N THR A 355 -13.75 -12.45 -22.98
CA THR A 355 -15.19 -12.24 -22.83
C THR A 355 -15.76 -11.16 -23.75
N ILE A 356 -14.92 -10.25 -24.29
CA ILE A 356 -15.40 -9.08 -25.05
C ILE A 356 -16.26 -9.45 -26.26
N LYS A 357 -15.84 -10.45 -27.03
CA LYS A 357 -16.57 -10.87 -28.25
C LYS A 357 -17.95 -11.40 -27.90
N ASP A 358 -18.02 -12.20 -26.84
CA ASP A 358 -19.27 -12.80 -26.38
C ASP A 358 -20.20 -11.73 -25.80
N ILE A 359 -19.66 -10.74 -25.07
CA ILE A 359 -20.44 -9.59 -24.55
C ILE A 359 -21.03 -8.77 -25.70
N ILE A 360 -20.24 -8.51 -26.76
CA ILE A 360 -20.75 -7.80 -27.94
C ILE A 360 -21.87 -8.61 -28.62
N SER A 361 -21.71 -9.93 -28.70
CA SER A 361 -22.70 -10.82 -29.32
C SER A 361 -24.02 -10.85 -28.53
N GLN A 362 -23.93 -10.95 -27.19
CA GLN A 362 -25.10 -11.12 -26.32
C GLN A 362 -25.79 -9.78 -25.99
N TYR A 363 -25.03 -8.75 -25.63
CA TYR A 363 -25.58 -7.48 -25.12
C TYR A 363 -25.48 -6.33 -26.12
N GLY A 364 -24.66 -6.47 -27.18
CA GLY A 364 -24.45 -5.43 -28.18
C GLY A 364 -23.33 -4.44 -27.86
N ARG A 365 -22.92 -3.66 -28.87
CA ARG A 365 -21.77 -2.74 -28.83
C ARG A 365 -21.95 -1.50 -27.94
N THR A 366 -23.19 -1.12 -27.66
CA THR A 366 -23.55 0.06 -26.85
C THR A 366 -23.99 -0.31 -25.42
N SER A 367 -23.87 -1.59 -25.04
CA SER A 367 -24.20 -2.08 -23.70
C SER A 367 -23.33 -1.47 -22.60
N ILE A 368 -23.87 -1.37 -21.39
CA ILE A 368 -23.12 -0.94 -20.20
C ILE A 368 -22.07 -1.99 -19.85
N GLN A 369 -22.42 -3.28 -19.99
CA GLN A 369 -21.56 -4.44 -19.76
C GLN A 369 -20.23 -4.30 -20.52
N LEU A 370 -20.29 -4.00 -21.83
CA LEU A 370 -19.10 -3.82 -22.64
C LEU A 370 -18.26 -2.63 -22.17
N GLY A 371 -18.92 -1.54 -21.78
CA GLY A 371 -18.25 -0.34 -21.30
C GLY A 371 -17.46 -0.59 -20.00
N ILE A 372 -18.08 -1.25 -19.01
CA ILE A 372 -17.44 -1.63 -17.74
C ILE A 372 -16.25 -2.56 -17.99
N VAL A 373 -16.46 -3.65 -18.75
CA VAL A 373 -15.41 -4.64 -19.01
C VAL A 373 -14.25 -4.06 -19.81
N THR A 374 -14.54 -3.19 -20.79
CA THR A 374 -13.49 -2.54 -21.59
C THR A 374 -12.71 -1.51 -20.77
N ALA A 375 -13.38 -0.71 -19.93
CA ALA A 375 -12.71 0.26 -19.06
C ALA A 375 -11.76 -0.46 -18.09
N GLU A 376 -12.20 -1.55 -17.46
CA GLU A 376 -11.35 -2.30 -16.52
C GLU A 376 -10.22 -3.06 -17.22
N LEU A 377 -10.48 -3.63 -18.40
CA LEU A 377 -9.43 -4.23 -19.24
C LEU A 377 -8.36 -3.19 -19.60
N ALA A 378 -8.77 -1.98 -19.98
CA ALA A 378 -7.86 -0.90 -20.31
C ALA A 378 -7.06 -0.42 -19.09
N ASN A 379 -7.68 -0.34 -17.91
CA ASN A 379 -6.98 -0.08 -16.66
C ASN A 379 -5.90 -1.13 -16.38
N CYS A 380 -6.23 -2.42 -16.56
CA CYS A 380 -5.26 -3.51 -16.42
C CYS A 380 -4.09 -3.34 -17.41
N TYR A 381 -4.37 -3.01 -18.67
CA TYR A 381 -3.32 -2.74 -19.65
C TYR A 381 -2.46 -1.53 -19.28
N ASN A 382 -3.06 -0.42 -18.82
CA ASN A 382 -2.33 0.76 -18.35
C ASN A 382 -1.37 0.41 -17.20
N ILE A 383 -1.84 -0.37 -16.22
CA ILE A 383 -1.01 -0.81 -15.08
C ILE A 383 0.13 -1.73 -15.55
N LEU A 384 -0.13 -2.59 -16.54
CA LEU A 384 0.85 -3.50 -17.13
C LEU A 384 1.79 -2.83 -18.15
N ARG A 385 1.74 -1.50 -18.31
CA ARG A 385 2.53 -0.73 -19.29
C ARG A 385 2.28 -1.17 -20.75
N GLN A 386 1.01 -1.43 -21.06
CA GLN A 386 0.50 -1.79 -22.38
C GLN A 386 -0.51 -0.73 -22.86
N GLU A 387 -0.20 0.55 -22.67
CA GLU A 387 -1.08 1.69 -22.95
C GLU A 387 -1.56 1.73 -24.41
N GLU A 388 -0.77 1.20 -25.36
CA GLU A 388 -1.20 1.10 -26.76
C GLU A 388 -2.40 0.16 -26.96
N LYS A 389 -2.43 -0.98 -26.26
CA LYS A 389 -3.57 -1.90 -26.31
C LYS A 389 -4.80 -1.31 -25.64
N ALA A 390 -4.60 -0.63 -24.51
CA ALA A 390 -5.64 0.11 -23.83
C ALA A 390 -6.27 1.16 -24.76
N GLU A 391 -5.45 1.99 -25.40
CA GLU A 391 -5.93 3.03 -26.31
C GLU A 391 -6.71 2.45 -27.51
N VAL A 392 -6.25 1.34 -28.09
CA VAL A 392 -6.95 0.68 -29.22
C VAL A 392 -8.33 0.18 -28.81
N CYS A 393 -8.44 -0.55 -27.69
CA CYS A 393 -9.74 -1.09 -27.28
C CYS A 393 -10.70 0.03 -26.83
N LEU A 394 -10.19 1.04 -26.11
CA LEU A 394 -10.97 2.20 -25.68
C LEU A 394 -11.50 3.01 -26.85
N LYS A 395 -10.65 3.36 -27.83
CA LYS A 395 -11.08 4.12 -29.02
C LYS A 395 -12.15 3.38 -29.80
N THR A 396 -11.95 2.07 -30.01
CA THR A 396 -12.94 1.22 -30.69
C THR A 396 -14.30 1.25 -29.99
N THR A 397 -14.31 1.12 -28.66
CA THR A 397 -15.54 1.14 -27.86
C THR A 397 -16.18 2.52 -27.80
N LEU A 398 -15.38 3.59 -27.67
CA LEU A 398 -15.85 4.98 -27.65
C LEU A 398 -16.39 5.45 -29.01
N GLU A 399 -15.83 4.99 -30.13
CA GLU A 399 -16.31 5.31 -31.49
C GLU A 399 -17.77 4.93 -31.69
N SER A 400 -18.18 3.76 -31.19
CA SER A 400 -19.58 3.30 -31.25
C SER A 400 -20.55 4.12 -30.39
N ARG A 401 -20.03 5.04 -29.57
CA ARG A 401 -20.80 5.87 -28.62
C ARG A 401 -20.72 7.38 -28.95
N LYS A 402 -19.96 7.80 -29.99
CA LYS A 402 -19.83 9.21 -30.40
C LYS A 402 -21.19 9.84 -30.72
N GLY A 403 -21.43 11.07 -30.25
CA GLY A 403 -22.65 11.85 -30.56
C GLY A 403 -23.95 11.36 -29.91
N SER A 404 -23.85 10.46 -28.92
CA SER A 404 -25.01 9.93 -28.18
C SER A 404 -24.97 10.34 -26.71
N SER A 405 -26.12 10.30 -26.02
CA SER A 405 -26.21 10.48 -24.55
C SER A 405 -25.45 9.39 -23.76
N LEU A 406 -24.91 8.37 -24.43
CA LEU A 406 -24.14 7.28 -23.82
C LEU A 406 -22.77 7.73 -23.30
N MET A 407 -22.21 8.85 -23.81
CA MET A 407 -20.98 9.44 -23.25
C MET A 407 -21.19 9.95 -21.82
N LEU A 408 -22.40 10.39 -21.49
CA LEU A 408 -22.80 10.89 -20.17
C LEU A 408 -23.10 9.75 -19.18
N ARG A 409 -23.27 8.53 -19.68
CA ARG A 409 -23.51 7.34 -18.87
C ARG A 409 -22.23 6.96 -18.12
N ARG A 410 -22.37 6.33 -16.96
CA ARG A 410 -21.24 6.02 -16.06
C ARG A 410 -20.10 5.24 -16.72
N ASP A 411 -20.40 4.26 -17.56
CA ASP A 411 -19.40 3.51 -18.32
C ASP A 411 -18.68 4.40 -19.37
N GLY A 412 -19.36 5.38 -19.95
CA GLY A 412 -18.76 6.38 -20.83
C GLY A 412 -17.72 7.25 -20.11
N ALA A 413 -18.03 7.66 -18.87
CA ALA A 413 -17.08 8.38 -18.03
C ALA A 413 -15.86 7.52 -17.66
N TYR A 414 -16.07 6.24 -17.30
CA TYR A 414 -14.96 5.32 -17.01
C TYR A 414 -14.08 5.02 -18.22
N LEU A 415 -14.66 4.85 -19.41
CA LEU A 415 -13.90 4.68 -20.65
C LEU A 415 -13.06 5.92 -20.98
N SER A 416 -13.64 7.12 -20.82
CA SER A 416 -12.94 8.38 -21.06
C SER A 416 -11.80 8.59 -20.06
N LEU A 417 -12.02 8.24 -18.79
CA LEU A 417 -11.00 8.31 -17.75
C LEU A 417 -9.84 7.32 -18.02
N ALA A 418 -10.16 6.07 -18.35
CA ALA A 418 -9.15 5.07 -18.70
C ALA A 418 -8.33 5.48 -19.95
N LEU A 419 -8.97 6.17 -20.91
CA LEU A 419 -8.29 6.73 -22.08
C LEU A 419 -7.35 7.86 -21.69
N ALA A 420 -7.78 8.76 -20.80
CA ALA A 420 -6.92 9.80 -20.27
C ALA A 420 -5.71 9.17 -19.55
N ASP A 421 -5.91 8.13 -18.74
CA ASP A 421 -4.82 7.42 -18.05
C ASP A 421 -3.84 6.77 -19.05
N SER A 422 -4.32 6.19 -20.17
CA SER A 422 -3.46 5.68 -21.25
C SER A 422 -2.62 6.78 -21.90
N LEU A 423 -3.23 7.94 -22.18
CA LEU A 423 -2.53 9.08 -22.78
C LEU A 423 -1.49 9.67 -21.81
N ILE A 424 -1.82 9.78 -20.52
CA ILE A 424 -0.91 10.21 -19.45
C ILE A 424 0.27 9.25 -19.33
N GLY A 425 0.03 7.93 -19.34
CA GLY A 425 1.07 6.90 -19.29
C GLY A 425 2.07 7.01 -20.45
N ARG A 426 1.61 7.50 -21.61
CA ARG A 426 2.42 7.77 -22.80
C ARG A 426 2.98 9.20 -22.88
N ALA A 427 2.86 9.99 -21.81
CA ALA A 427 3.25 11.40 -21.75
C ALA A 427 2.56 12.32 -22.79
N ARG A 428 1.39 11.94 -23.30
CA ARG A 428 0.57 12.72 -24.25
C ARG A 428 -0.42 13.63 -23.51
N TYR A 429 0.09 14.46 -22.61
CA TYR A 429 -0.73 15.27 -21.71
C TYR A 429 -1.69 16.21 -22.45
N ASN A 430 -1.24 16.85 -23.53
CA ASN A 430 -2.08 17.76 -24.33
C ASN A 430 -3.35 17.11 -24.90
N GLU A 431 -3.33 15.79 -25.10
CA GLU A 431 -4.50 15.04 -25.57
C GLU A 431 -5.38 14.55 -24.42
N ALA A 432 -4.81 14.35 -23.23
CA ALA A 432 -5.54 13.93 -22.04
C ALA A 432 -6.32 15.09 -21.39
N LEU A 433 -5.75 16.31 -21.36
CA LEU A 433 -6.36 17.50 -20.76
C LEU A 433 -7.81 17.77 -21.22
N PRO A 434 -8.13 17.87 -22.52
CA PRO A 434 -9.49 18.18 -22.96
C PRO A 434 -10.50 17.08 -22.59
N ILE A 435 -10.06 15.82 -22.51
CA ILE A 435 -10.90 14.70 -22.07
C ILE A 435 -11.26 14.89 -20.60
N LEU A 436 -10.27 15.17 -19.74
CA LEU A 436 -10.46 15.36 -18.31
C LEU A 436 -11.34 16.59 -18.03
N GLN A 437 -11.09 17.72 -18.70
CA GLN A 437 -11.90 18.94 -18.60
C GLN A 437 -13.36 18.69 -18.98
N SER A 438 -13.60 18.00 -20.10
CA SER A 438 -14.97 17.68 -20.54
C SER A 438 -15.77 16.86 -19.53
N ILE A 439 -15.09 16.02 -18.72
CA ILE A 439 -15.74 15.27 -17.65
C ILE A 439 -16.05 16.18 -16.46
N ILE A 440 -15.10 17.04 -16.06
CA ILE A 440 -15.23 17.93 -14.90
C ILE A 440 -16.34 18.97 -15.10
N GLU A 441 -16.39 19.59 -16.28
CA GLU A 441 -17.35 20.67 -16.61
C GLU A 441 -18.79 20.16 -16.74
N ASN A 442 -18.99 18.86 -16.94
CA ASN A 442 -20.31 18.30 -17.15
C ASN A 442 -20.98 17.90 -15.83
N SER A 443 -21.94 18.72 -15.38
CA SER A 443 -22.69 18.48 -14.14
C SER A 443 -23.57 17.24 -14.14
N ASP A 444 -23.90 16.68 -15.32
CA ASP A 444 -24.70 15.46 -15.42
C ASP A 444 -23.88 14.19 -15.12
N ILE A 445 -22.55 14.29 -15.08
CA ILE A 445 -21.66 13.20 -14.66
C ILE A 445 -21.59 13.17 -13.13
N LEU A 446 -21.58 11.96 -12.56
CA LEU A 446 -21.49 11.74 -11.11
C LEU A 446 -20.21 12.36 -10.51
N ALA A 447 -20.29 12.77 -9.23
CA ALA A 447 -19.20 13.45 -8.53
C ALA A 447 -17.89 12.63 -8.47
N THR A 448 -17.99 11.31 -8.37
CA THR A 448 -16.81 10.42 -8.27
C THR A 448 -15.92 10.47 -9.53
N PRO A 449 -16.40 10.18 -10.75
CA PRO A 449 -15.61 10.38 -11.97
C PRO A 449 -15.11 11.81 -12.16
N ARG A 450 -15.91 12.83 -11.80
CA ARG A 450 -15.50 14.24 -11.88
C ARG A 450 -14.30 14.53 -10.96
N MET A 451 -14.34 14.05 -9.72
CA MET A 451 -13.22 14.18 -8.77
C MET A 451 -11.99 13.43 -9.28
N MET A 452 -12.15 12.19 -9.75
CA MET A 452 -11.03 11.43 -10.32
C MET A 452 -10.37 12.19 -11.47
N SER A 453 -11.16 12.79 -12.36
CA SER A 453 -10.68 13.62 -13.46
C SER A 453 -9.98 14.89 -12.96
N ALA A 454 -10.53 15.57 -11.96
CA ALA A 454 -9.92 16.76 -11.36
C ALA A 454 -8.53 16.47 -10.79
N LEU A 455 -8.38 15.36 -10.06
CA LEU A 455 -7.09 14.93 -9.51
C LEU A 455 -6.05 14.65 -10.61
N ARG A 456 -6.46 13.99 -11.69
CA ARG A 456 -5.59 13.69 -12.84
C ARG A 456 -5.24 14.95 -13.61
N LEU A 457 -6.20 15.86 -13.78
CA LEU A 457 -6.01 17.15 -14.42
C LEU A 457 -5.01 18.01 -13.65
N ALA A 458 -5.16 18.11 -12.32
CA ALA A 458 -4.23 18.81 -11.44
C ALA A 458 -2.80 18.24 -11.57
N LYS A 459 -2.65 16.91 -11.53
CA LYS A 459 -1.36 16.21 -11.73
C LYS A 459 -0.75 16.49 -13.11
N CYS A 460 -1.55 16.51 -14.18
CA CYS A 460 -1.07 16.83 -15.53
C CYS A 460 -0.65 18.29 -15.66
N GLN A 461 -1.47 19.22 -15.19
CA GLN A 461 -1.18 20.66 -15.21
C GLN A 461 0.08 20.96 -14.41
N ARG A 462 0.28 20.31 -13.27
CA ARG A 462 1.50 20.41 -12.47
C ARG A 462 2.79 20.08 -13.25
N ARG A 463 2.73 19.09 -14.16
CA ARG A 463 3.86 18.71 -15.01
C ARG A 463 4.08 19.64 -16.21
N LEU A 464 3.07 20.40 -16.61
CA LEU A 464 3.08 21.25 -17.80
C LEU A 464 3.25 22.75 -17.49
N ARG A 465 2.81 23.19 -16.30
CA ARG A 465 2.73 24.60 -15.92
C ARG A 465 4.12 25.20 -15.73
N LYS A 466 4.26 26.47 -16.11
CA LYS A 466 5.47 27.27 -15.84
C LYS A 466 5.37 28.01 -14.51
N ASP A 467 4.16 28.38 -14.10
CA ASP A 467 3.87 29.09 -12.85
C ASP A 467 3.07 28.20 -11.87
N PRO A 468 3.58 27.94 -10.65
CA PRO A 468 2.85 27.24 -9.60
C PRO A 468 1.54 27.91 -9.15
N HIS A 469 1.40 29.24 -9.30
CA HIS A 469 0.22 29.98 -8.84
C HIS A 469 -1.06 29.67 -9.63
N GLU A 470 -0.94 29.29 -10.90
CA GLU A 470 -2.06 28.90 -11.77
C GLU A 470 -2.87 27.71 -11.19
N ALA A 471 -2.25 26.87 -10.37
CA ALA A 471 -2.93 25.72 -9.75
C ALA A 471 -4.03 26.12 -8.75
N PHE A 472 -4.02 27.38 -8.27
CA PHE A 472 -4.92 27.86 -7.22
C PHE A 472 -5.92 28.90 -7.72
N GLU A 473 -5.95 29.22 -9.01
CA GLU A 473 -6.97 30.09 -9.61
C GLU A 473 -8.37 29.46 -9.47
N GLN A 474 -9.42 30.29 -9.34
CA GLN A 474 -10.77 29.80 -9.01
C GLN A 474 -11.36 28.80 -10.04
N ASP A 475 -10.89 28.81 -11.28
CA ASP A 475 -11.26 27.87 -12.35
C ASP A 475 -10.31 26.66 -12.44
N SER A 476 -9.39 26.48 -11.48
CA SER A 476 -8.44 25.38 -11.48
C SER A 476 -9.08 24.03 -11.14
N ALA A 477 -8.36 22.96 -11.47
CA ALA A 477 -8.76 21.60 -11.13
C ALA A 477 -8.83 21.36 -9.61
N LEU A 478 -8.05 22.09 -8.80
CA LEU A 478 -8.10 21.97 -7.34
C LEU A 478 -9.38 22.58 -6.76
N TRP A 479 -9.88 23.68 -7.34
CA TRP A 479 -11.16 24.27 -6.96
C TRP A 479 -12.33 23.39 -7.40
N ALA A 480 -12.29 22.88 -8.63
CA ALA A 480 -13.29 21.91 -9.11
C ALA A 480 -13.32 20.65 -8.23
N GLY A 481 -12.16 20.18 -7.74
CA GLY A 481 -12.08 19.09 -6.77
C GLY A 481 -12.70 19.46 -5.42
N PHE A 482 -12.42 20.65 -4.90
CA PHE A 482 -12.98 21.14 -3.63
C PHE A 482 -14.52 21.09 -3.61
N GLU A 483 -15.18 21.56 -4.67
CA GLU A 483 -16.65 21.56 -4.79
C GLU A 483 -17.27 20.15 -4.69
N LEU A 484 -16.49 19.12 -5.01
CA LEU A 484 -16.93 17.72 -5.04
C LEU A 484 -16.69 16.97 -3.72
N LEU A 485 -15.94 17.53 -2.77
CA LEU A 485 -15.49 16.83 -1.56
C LEU A 485 -16.64 16.23 -0.73
N ALA A 486 -17.74 16.94 -0.58
CA ALA A 486 -18.90 16.48 0.19
C ALA A 486 -19.64 15.29 -0.45
N HIS A 487 -19.35 14.98 -1.72
CA HIS A 487 -20.11 14.02 -2.54
C HIS A 487 -19.26 12.83 -3.00
N VAL A 488 -18.07 12.65 -2.44
CA VAL A 488 -17.15 11.55 -2.80
C VAL A 488 -16.73 10.70 -1.60
N PRO A 489 -16.31 9.44 -1.80
CA PRO A 489 -15.80 8.60 -0.73
C PRO A 489 -14.56 9.18 -0.05
N GLY A 490 -14.35 8.83 1.22
CA GLY A 490 -13.19 9.28 2.01
C GLY A 490 -11.83 9.00 1.35
N VAL A 491 -11.68 7.90 0.61
CA VAL A 491 -10.44 7.59 -0.13
C VAL A 491 -10.09 8.70 -1.14
N LEU A 492 -11.08 9.19 -1.89
CA LEU A 492 -10.85 10.29 -2.85
C LEU A 492 -10.67 11.64 -2.14
N THR A 493 -11.23 11.78 -0.93
CA THR A 493 -10.97 12.95 -0.08
C THR A 493 -9.50 12.99 0.35
N THR A 494 -8.94 11.84 0.76
CA THR A 494 -7.51 11.72 1.08
C THR A 494 -6.62 11.98 -0.14
N GLU A 495 -6.93 11.40 -1.30
CA GLU A 495 -6.19 11.67 -2.55
C GLU A 495 -6.22 13.16 -2.95
N TYR A 496 -7.35 13.85 -2.70
CA TYR A 496 -7.45 15.29 -2.92
C TYR A 496 -6.53 16.08 -1.99
N ILE A 497 -6.51 15.75 -0.70
CA ILE A 497 -5.62 16.38 0.27
C ILE A 497 -4.15 16.19 -0.12
N GLU A 498 -3.77 15.00 -0.57
CA GLU A 498 -2.41 14.72 -1.06
C GLU A 498 -2.03 15.58 -2.26
N GLU A 499 -2.92 15.73 -3.25
CA GLU A 499 -2.62 16.54 -4.43
C GLU A 499 -2.60 18.05 -4.13
N LEU A 500 -3.44 18.50 -3.20
CA LEU A 500 -3.40 19.87 -2.68
C LEU A 500 -2.07 20.14 -1.96
N ALA A 501 -1.63 19.22 -1.09
CA ALA A 501 -0.33 19.28 -0.42
C ALA A 501 0.84 19.28 -1.42
N CYS A 502 0.80 18.41 -2.44
CA CYS A 502 1.78 18.42 -3.53
C CYS A 502 1.84 19.79 -4.22
N SER A 503 0.69 20.39 -4.52
CA SER A 503 0.61 21.68 -5.21
C SER A 503 1.13 22.84 -4.36
N ILE A 504 0.90 22.81 -3.03
CA ILE A 504 1.46 23.79 -2.09
C ILE A 504 2.98 23.64 -2.01
N SER A 505 3.50 22.42 -2.00
CA SER A 505 4.94 22.15 -1.85
C SER A 505 5.81 22.72 -3.00
N GLU A 506 5.21 22.94 -4.18
CA GLU A 506 5.90 23.52 -5.33
C GLU A 506 5.97 25.06 -5.30
N MET A 507 5.34 25.71 -4.33
CA MET A 507 5.36 27.17 -4.19
C MET A 507 6.78 27.67 -3.81
N PRO A 508 7.38 28.59 -4.59
CA PRO A 508 8.73 29.10 -4.34
C PRO A 508 8.92 29.63 -2.92
N ARG A 509 10.06 29.32 -2.29
CA ARG A 509 10.39 29.78 -0.94
C ARG A 509 10.89 31.24 -0.86
N VAL A 510 11.28 31.83 -2.00
CA VAL A 510 12.17 33.02 -2.02
C VAL A 510 11.50 34.29 -2.57
N GLN A 511 10.30 34.25 -3.16
CA GLN A 511 9.71 35.46 -3.75
C GLN A 511 8.21 35.62 -3.56
N VAL A 512 7.87 36.86 -3.15
CA VAL A 512 6.58 37.57 -3.13
C VAL A 512 5.53 36.98 -2.16
N GLY A 513 4.78 37.88 -1.51
CA GLY A 513 3.87 37.57 -0.39
C GLY A 513 2.88 36.43 -0.65
N GLN A 514 2.26 35.97 0.44
CA GLN A 514 1.30 34.86 0.41
C GLN A 514 0.24 35.08 -0.68
N SER A 515 0.05 34.08 -1.54
CA SER A 515 -0.98 34.13 -2.57
C SER A 515 -2.35 34.04 -1.90
N GLN A 516 -3.18 35.06 -2.10
CA GLN A 516 -4.53 35.11 -1.54
C GLN A 516 -5.35 33.88 -1.93
N ASN A 517 -5.21 33.42 -3.18
CA ASN A 517 -5.93 32.25 -3.69
C ASN A 517 -5.53 30.95 -3.00
N VAL A 518 -4.24 30.80 -2.63
CA VAL A 518 -3.74 29.64 -1.88
C VAL A 518 -4.34 29.63 -0.47
N LEU A 519 -4.28 30.77 0.21
CA LEU A 519 -4.84 30.92 1.55
C LEU A 519 -6.35 30.69 1.57
N GLU A 520 -7.07 31.23 0.58
CA GLU A 520 -8.52 31.07 0.46
C GLU A 520 -8.90 29.59 0.28
N LEU A 521 -8.25 28.87 -0.65
CA LEU A 521 -8.50 27.45 -0.87
C LEU A 521 -8.18 26.61 0.39
N MET A 522 -7.07 26.91 1.07
CA MET A 522 -6.71 26.24 2.32
C MET A 522 -7.77 26.47 3.41
N GLU A 523 -8.27 27.70 3.54
CA GLU A 523 -9.27 28.05 4.55
C GLU A 523 -10.57 27.28 4.32
N VAL A 524 -11.07 27.25 3.08
CA VAL A 524 -12.33 26.55 2.76
C VAL A 524 -12.20 25.04 2.90
N VAL A 525 -11.07 24.45 2.49
CA VAL A 525 -10.80 23.01 2.66
C VAL A 525 -10.73 22.64 4.14
N ASN A 526 -9.99 23.42 4.94
CA ASN A 526 -9.90 23.23 6.40
C ASN A 526 -11.26 23.34 7.09
N ARG A 527 -12.11 24.28 6.65
CA ARG A 527 -13.46 24.45 7.20
C ARG A 527 -14.34 23.23 6.95
N VAL A 528 -14.24 22.63 5.77
CA VAL A 528 -15.05 21.46 5.38
C VAL A 528 -14.53 20.18 6.05
N LEU A 529 -13.21 19.95 6.04
CA LEU A 529 -12.62 18.68 6.43
C LEU A 529 -12.08 18.65 7.86
N GLY A 530 -11.78 19.80 8.48
CA GLY A 530 -11.24 19.88 9.85
C GLY A 530 -12.18 19.39 10.95
N LYS A 531 -13.42 19.02 10.62
CA LYS A 531 -14.40 18.40 11.52
C LYS A 531 -14.62 16.91 11.27
N VAL A 532 -13.97 16.33 10.26
CA VAL A 532 -14.14 14.94 9.85
C VAL A 532 -12.99 14.11 10.41
N SER A 533 -13.20 13.49 11.57
CA SER A 533 -12.14 12.77 12.31
C SER A 533 -11.41 11.71 11.47
N SER A 534 -12.14 10.98 10.62
CA SER A 534 -11.56 9.94 9.75
C SER A 534 -10.55 10.46 8.72
N VAL A 535 -10.62 11.74 8.37
CA VAL A 535 -9.69 12.39 7.42
C VAL A 535 -8.55 13.05 8.18
N THR A 536 -8.85 13.70 9.32
CA THR A 536 -7.84 14.41 10.12
C THR A 536 -6.82 13.48 10.79
N ASP A 537 -7.18 12.21 11.01
CA ASP A 537 -6.31 11.17 11.55
C ASP A 537 -5.46 10.48 10.46
N SER A 538 -5.54 10.93 9.20
CA SER A 538 -4.79 10.34 8.09
C SER A 538 -3.37 10.93 7.97
N PRO A 539 -2.35 10.13 7.60
CA PRO A 539 -0.99 10.64 7.37
C PRO A 539 -0.92 11.76 6.32
N SER A 540 -1.81 11.71 5.33
CA SER A 540 -1.91 12.72 4.28
C SER A 540 -2.38 14.07 4.82
N TRP A 541 -3.27 14.05 5.82
CA TRP A 541 -3.70 15.25 6.54
C TRP A 541 -2.61 15.82 7.45
N GLU A 542 -1.87 14.96 8.15
CA GLU A 542 -0.70 15.39 8.96
C GLU A 542 0.32 16.11 8.09
N TRP A 543 0.70 15.51 6.96
CA TRP A 543 1.63 16.12 6.00
C TRP A 543 1.10 17.44 5.43
N TYR A 544 -0.18 17.49 5.07
CA TYR A 544 -0.83 18.72 4.62
C TYR A 544 -0.75 19.80 5.69
N ALA A 545 -1.12 19.49 6.95
CA ALA A 545 -1.13 20.42 8.08
C ALA A 545 0.26 21.01 8.37
N GLU A 546 1.32 20.20 8.31
CA GLU A 546 2.70 20.68 8.44
C GLU A 546 3.06 21.70 7.34
N LEU A 547 2.73 21.39 6.08
CA LEU A 547 2.94 22.30 4.95
C LEU A 547 2.15 23.60 5.08
N GLN A 548 0.94 23.56 5.64
CA GLN A 548 0.15 24.76 5.90
C GLN A 548 0.86 25.70 6.88
N GLN A 549 1.43 25.15 7.95
CA GLN A 549 2.17 25.92 8.95
C GLN A 549 3.44 26.53 8.34
N GLU A 550 4.18 25.76 7.53
CA GLU A 550 5.36 26.25 6.82
C GLU A 550 5.01 27.39 5.86
N TYR A 551 3.88 27.30 5.13
CA TYR A 551 3.43 28.33 4.19
C TYR A 551 2.93 29.60 4.90
N SER A 552 2.18 29.42 5.99
CA SER A 552 1.59 30.52 6.78
C SER A 552 2.65 31.27 7.61
N GLY A 553 3.73 30.60 8.02
CA GLY A 553 4.84 31.18 8.80
C GLY A 553 5.83 32.04 8.01
N ARG A 554 5.61 32.24 6.70
CA ARG A 554 6.53 32.99 5.81
C ARG A 554 6.56 34.51 6.01
N ASP A 555 5.98 35.04 7.11
CA ASP A 555 5.88 36.50 7.36
C ASP A 555 6.32 36.92 8.77
N THR A 556 7.56 36.62 9.17
CA THR A 556 8.22 37.37 10.27
C THR A 556 9.60 37.87 9.87
N GLY A 557 9.60 39.05 9.25
CA GLY A 557 10.79 39.86 9.04
C GLY A 557 11.44 40.30 10.37
N HIS A 558 12.77 40.23 10.40
CA HIS A 558 13.72 40.68 11.43
C HIS A 558 13.25 41.58 12.59
N ALA A 559 13.55 41.14 13.82
CA ALA A 559 14.11 42.00 14.87
C ALA A 559 14.92 41.18 15.91
N LYS A 560 16.23 41.41 16.01
CA LYS A 560 16.99 41.16 17.25
C LYS A 560 16.52 42.21 18.27
N PRO A 561 16.20 41.86 19.53
CA PRO A 561 17.14 41.99 20.66
C PRO A 561 16.93 40.85 21.68
N GLY A 562 17.69 40.60 22.75
CA GLY A 562 18.68 41.32 23.52
C GLY A 562 18.67 40.70 24.92
N LYS A 563 19.84 40.52 25.53
CA LYS A 563 20.04 40.04 26.91
C LYS A 563 19.13 40.74 27.92
N GLY A 564 18.58 40.01 28.91
CA GLY A 564 18.25 40.62 30.20
C GLY A 564 17.15 39.95 31.03
N ARG A 565 17.57 39.26 32.10
CA ARG A 565 17.02 39.25 33.48
C ARG A 565 15.50 39.27 33.72
N ARG A 566 15.06 38.18 34.40
CA ARG A 566 14.10 38.07 35.53
C ARG A 566 13.34 39.34 35.96
N LYS A 567 12.01 39.21 36.08
CA LYS A 567 11.18 39.37 37.30
C LYS A 567 9.70 39.09 36.93
N GLU A 568 9.00 38.12 37.53
CA GLU A 568 8.39 38.08 38.87
C GLU A 568 6.98 38.69 38.89
N GLU A 569 6.06 38.00 39.60
CA GLU A 569 4.71 38.40 40.06
C GLU A 569 3.53 38.28 39.07
N ASP A 570 2.34 37.79 39.42
CA ASP A 570 1.78 37.14 40.62
C ASP A 570 0.33 36.75 40.31
N ALA A 571 -0.15 35.61 40.81
CA ALA A 571 -1.54 35.36 41.26
C ALA A 571 -1.69 33.87 41.63
N LYS A 572 -1.27 33.45 42.84
CA LYS A 572 -2.08 33.32 44.06
C LYS A 572 -3.38 32.53 43.91
N ILE A 573 -3.35 31.24 44.27
CA ILE A 573 -4.37 30.62 45.12
C ILE A 573 -3.63 29.90 46.26
N LYS A 574 -4.05 30.19 47.49
CA LYS A 574 -3.48 29.75 48.78
C LYS A 574 -4.06 28.40 49.22
N ASP A 575 -3.15 27.52 49.62
CA ASP A 575 -3.02 26.80 50.90
C ASP A 575 -4.26 26.34 51.68
N VAL A 576 -4.29 25.03 51.94
CA VAL A 576 -4.56 24.46 53.27
C VAL A 576 -3.53 23.34 53.52
N ASP A 577 -2.75 23.52 54.59
CA ASP A 577 -1.79 22.58 55.18
C ASP A 577 -2.47 21.34 55.79
N ASP A 578 -1.81 20.16 55.79
CA ASP A 578 -1.26 19.54 57.02
C ASP A 578 -0.45 18.24 56.73
N ASP A 579 0.75 18.21 57.33
CA ASP A 579 1.66 17.13 57.79
C ASP A 579 1.51 15.68 57.24
N GLY A 580 2.53 14.93 56.79
CA GLY A 580 3.97 15.05 56.91
C GLY A 580 4.60 13.64 56.92
N THR A 581 5.26 13.24 55.83
CA THR A 581 6.35 12.24 55.87
C THR A 581 7.36 12.62 54.80
N GLN A 582 8.54 13.02 55.26
CA GLN A 582 9.69 13.40 54.44
C GLN A 582 10.35 12.15 53.84
N ASP A 583 10.62 12.21 52.53
CA ASP A 583 11.75 11.52 51.91
C ASP A 583 12.50 12.51 50.98
N PRO A 584 13.83 12.40 50.88
CA PRO A 584 14.75 13.45 50.41
C PRO A 584 14.72 13.68 48.88
N PRO A 585 15.23 14.84 48.41
CA PRO A 585 15.20 15.21 47.00
C PRO A 585 16.10 14.29 46.17
N ARG A 586 15.56 13.78 45.05
CA ARG A 586 16.33 13.04 44.05
C ARG A 586 17.50 13.90 43.55
N PRO A 587 18.73 13.37 43.54
CA PRO A 587 19.88 14.07 42.99
C PRO A 587 19.70 14.27 41.48
N SER A 588 20.00 15.48 41.03
CA SER A 588 20.31 15.78 39.63
C SER A 588 21.39 14.83 39.13
N LEU A 589 21.03 13.90 38.24
CA LEU A 589 22.00 13.17 37.44
C LEU A 589 22.42 14.09 36.29
N GLN A 590 23.52 14.82 36.52
CA GLN A 590 24.42 15.24 35.47
C GLN A 590 24.77 14.01 34.62
N ILE A 591 24.28 13.98 33.38
CA ILE A 591 24.90 13.18 32.33
C ILE A 591 26.04 14.05 31.83
N ASP A 592 27.27 13.54 31.95
CA ASP A 592 28.49 14.22 31.52
C ASP A 592 28.34 14.78 30.09
N GLU A 593 28.52 16.09 29.94
CA GLU A 593 28.46 16.85 28.69
C GLU A 593 29.66 16.61 27.73
N ASP A 594 30.43 15.52 27.88
CA ASP A 594 31.78 15.41 27.30
C ASP A 594 31.95 14.47 26.07
N ILE A 595 30.88 14.08 25.36
CA ILE A 595 31.01 13.26 24.11
C ILE A 595 30.86 14.09 22.82
N ALA A 596 30.36 15.32 22.88
CA ALA A 596 30.29 16.22 21.72
C ALA A 596 31.48 17.19 21.70
N ASN A 597 32.67 16.70 21.36
CA ASN A 597 33.83 17.56 21.11
C ASN A 597 34.09 17.66 19.60
N ASP A 598 33.53 18.68 18.95
CA ASP A 598 33.88 19.11 17.58
C ASP A 598 35.27 19.77 17.50
N ALA A 599 36.21 19.37 18.38
CA ALA A 599 37.55 19.94 18.49
C ALA A 599 38.63 18.84 18.45
N GLY A 600 39.67 19.04 17.65
CA GLY A 600 40.80 18.13 17.54
C GLY A 600 40.62 17.04 16.47
N PRO A 601 41.35 15.92 16.52
CA PRO A 601 41.41 14.93 15.42
C PRO A 601 40.10 14.18 15.13
N TRP A 602 39.07 14.38 15.96
CA TRP A 602 37.73 13.82 15.77
C TRP A 602 36.83 14.71 14.90
N SER A 603 37.20 15.96 14.65
CA SER A 603 36.48 16.81 13.70
C SER A 603 36.71 16.39 12.25
N GLU A 604 37.86 15.75 11.97
CA GLU A 604 38.26 15.30 10.64
C GLU A 604 37.60 13.96 10.31
N ARG A 605 36.50 13.97 9.55
CA ARG A 605 35.66 12.78 9.32
C ARG A 605 35.99 12.10 7.99
N LEU A 606 36.08 10.76 8.00
CA LEU A 606 36.28 9.95 6.79
C LEU A 606 35.02 9.14 6.46
N VAL A 607 34.64 9.14 5.19
CA VAL A 607 33.44 8.45 4.69
C VAL A 607 33.84 7.43 3.64
N LEU A 608 33.34 6.20 3.78
CA LEU A 608 33.41 5.14 2.78
C LEU A 608 32.01 4.90 2.21
N ALA A 609 31.86 4.99 0.89
CA ALA A 609 30.62 4.70 0.18
C ALA A 609 30.84 3.57 -0.84
N LEU A 610 29.99 2.54 -0.80
CA LEU A 610 30.09 1.34 -1.62
C LEU A 610 28.85 1.19 -2.51
N ASP A 611 29.05 1.24 -3.83
CA ASP A 611 27.95 1.09 -4.77
C ASP A 611 27.47 -0.37 -4.86
N GLY A 612 26.25 -0.53 -5.36
CA GLY A 612 25.71 -1.80 -5.81
C GLY A 612 26.35 -2.32 -7.08
N GLY A 613 26.14 -3.60 -7.36
CA GLY A 613 26.65 -4.22 -8.59
C GLY A 613 26.43 -5.73 -8.72
N GLY A 614 25.61 -6.32 -7.84
CA GLY A 614 25.45 -7.77 -7.79
C GLY A 614 26.78 -8.42 -7.40
N VAL A 615 27.19 -9.46 -8.12
CA VAL A 615 28.45 -10.20 -7.87
C VAL A 615 29.69 -9.32 -8.07
N CYS A 616 29.62 -8.30 -8.93
CA CYS A 616 30.74 -7.39 -9.22
C CYS A 616 31.10 -6.51 -8.03
N ALA A 617 30.22 -6.35 -7.03
CA ALA A 617 30.55 -5.64 -5.79
C ALA A 617 31.71 -6.28 -5.00
N LEU A 618 32.10 -7.52 -5.34
CA LEU A 618 33.36 -8.12 -4.88
C LEU A 618 34.59 -7.27 -5.27
N SER A 619 34.57 -6.62 -6.44
CA SER A 619 35.64 -5.70 -6.86
C SER A 619 35.82 -4.56 -5.85
N SER A 620 34.73 -3.98 -5.34
CA SER A 620 34.79 -2.93 -4.33
C SER A 620 35.49 -3.39 -3.05
N LEU A 621 35.23 -4.63 -2.62
CA LEU A 621 35.91 -5.23 -1.47
C LEU A 621 37.39 -5.53 -1.75
N LEU A 622 37.75 -5.93 -2.97
CA LEU A 622 39.15 -6.14 -3.38
C LEU A 622 39.95 -4.83 -3.44
N ILE A 623 39.33 -3.75 -3.96
CA ILE A 623 39.91 -2.41 -3.93
C ILE A 623 40.10 -1.94 -2.48
N LEU A 624 39.09 -2.15 -1.61
CA LEU A 624 39.20 -1.85 -0.20
C LEU A 624 40.31 -2.68 0.48
N LYS A 625 40.42 -3.98 0.19
CA LYS A 625 41.51 -4.83 0.67
C LYS A 625 42.88 -4.30 0.25
N ARG A 626 43.01 -3.78 -0.98
CA ARG A 626 44.24 -3.13 -1.44
C ARG A 626 44.55 -1.85 -0.66
N LEU A 627 43.54 -1.04 -0.37
CA LEU A 627 43.67 0.14 0.49
C LEU A 627 44.10 -0.24 1.91
N MET A 628 43.45 -1.24 2.52
CA MET A 628 43.78 -1.74 3.86
C MET A 628 45.20 -2.33 3.94
N ARG A 629 45.67 -3.02 2.88
CA ARG A 629 47.07 -3.43 2.74
C ARG A 629 48.03 -2.24 2.75
N ARG A 630 47.67 -1.13 2.08
CA ARG A 630 48.51 0.06 2.07
C ARG A 630 48.54 0.72 3.45
N ILE A 631 47.39 0.83 4.11
CA ILE A 631 47.27 1.28 5.50
C ILE A 631 48.17 0.45 6.41
N ARG A 632 48.12 -0.89 6.33
CA ARG A 632 49.01 -1.78 7.09
C ARG A 632 50.48 -1.44 6.91
N GLN A 633 50.92 -1.25 5.66
CA GLN A 633 52.32 -0.92 5.38
C GLN A 633 52.72 0.41 6.04
N LEU A 634 51.86 1.43 5.96
CA LEU A 634 52.10 2.73 6.57
C LEU A 634 52.09 2.65 8.10
N GLU A 635 51.18 1.88 8.68
CA GLU A 635 51.11 1.66 10.12
C GLU A 635 52.35 0.92 10.65
N ILE A 636 52.87 -0.05 9.90
CA ILE A 636 54.08 -0.79 10.26
C ILE A 636 55.34 0.06 10.11
N SER A 637 55.42 0.88 9.05
CA SER A 637 56.60 1.69 8.73
C SER A 637 56.57 3.11 9.31
N HIS A 638 55.60 3.42 10.17
CA HIS A 638 55.40 4.77 10.68
C HIS A 638 56.59 5.26 11.53
N PRO A 639 57.00 6.55 11.43
CA PRO A 639 58.13 7.11 12.20
C PRO A 639 58.01 6.97 13.72
N ASP A 640 56.81 7.15 14.27
CA ASP A 640 56.51 6.97 15.72
C ASP A 640 56.54 5.49 16.19
N GLY A 641 56.88 4.56 15.31
CA GLY A 641 56.88 3.12 15.56
C GLY A 641 55.63 2.41 15.02
N PRO A 642 55.70 1.08 14.82
CA PRO A 642 54.60 0.28 14.29
C PRO A 642 53.37 0.27 15.21
N ALA A 643 52.18 0.41 14.64
CA ALA A 643 50.93 0.08 15.32
C ALA A 643 50.58 -1.39 15.03
N TYR A 644 50.34 -2.19 16.07
CA TYR A 644 50.39 -3.64 15.89
C TYR A 644 49.09 -4.28 15.46
N LEU A 645 47.91 -3.75 15.81
CA LEU A 645 46.59 -4.29 15.41
C LEU A 645 45.49 -3.25 15.65
N SER A 646 44.31 -3.52 15.11
CA SER A 646 43.05 -2.81 15.35
C SER A 646 42.11 -3.50 16.35
N GLY A 647 42.40 -4.73 16.77
CA GLY A 647 41.50 -5.51 17.62
C GLY A 647 41.43 -5.02 19.07
N SER A 648 40.21 -5.06 19.63
CA SER A 648 39.81 -4.67 21.00
C SER A 648 40.38 -5.54 22.13
N HIS A 649 41.39 -6.37 21.91
CA HIS A 649 41.84 -7.33 22.92
C HIS A 649 42.68 -6.64 24.00
N ALA A 650 42.03 -6.40 25.14
CA ALA A 650 42.65 -5.90 26.38
C ALA A 650 43.86 -6.74 26.86
N GLY A 651 44.03 -7.97 26.35
CA GLY A 651 45.10 -8.90 26.71
C GLY A 651 46.46 -8.68 26.03
N MET A 652 46.57 -7.84 25.00
CA MET A 652 47.81 -7.69 24.21
C MET A 652 48.55 -6.36 24.40
N ARG A 653 48.26 -5.62 25.48
CA ARG A 653 49.03 -4.43 25.89
C ARG A 653 50.46 -4.75 26.36
N HIS A 654 50.79 -6.03 26.52
CA HIS A 654 52.12 -6.50 26.93
C HIS A 654 52.54 -7.75 26.15
N THR A 655 52.91 -7.60 24.88
CA THR A 655 53.81 -8.57 24.25
C THR A 655 54.90 -7.82 23.50
N GLU A 656 56.12 -8.10 23.92
CA GLU A 656 57.37 -7.51 23.47
C GLU A 656 57.53 -7.57 21.94
N HIS A 657 58.31 -6.60 21.45
CA HIS A 657 58.76 -6.45 20.07
C HIS A 657 59.17 -7.77 19.40
N ASN A 658 58.26 -8.41 18.68
CA ASN A 658 58.59 -9.61 17.92
C ASN A 658 58.63 -9.29 16.42
N MET A 659 59.84 -9.06 15.90
CA MET A 659 60.09 -8.85 14.47
C MET A 659 59.58 -10.01 13.61
N ASP A 660 59.53 -11.22 14.16
CA ASP A 660 59.00 -12.41 13.49
C ASP A 660 57.48 -12.33 13.24
N MET A 661 56.73 -11.73 14.17
CA MET A 661 55.30 -11.47 13.98
C MET A 661 55.08 -10.43 12.87
N LEU A 662 55.87 -9.36 12.86
CA LEU A 662 55.79 -8.29 11.86
C LEU A 662 56.09 -8.82 10.44
N LYS A 663 57.09 -9.71 10.34
CA LYS A 663 57.44 -10.38 9.09
C LYS A 663 56.31 -11.30 8.63
N GLY A 664 55.74 -12.09 9.55
CA GLY A 664 54.56 -12.92 9.27
C GLY A 664 53.34 -12.12 8.80
N LEU A 665 53.10 -10.92 9.35
CA LEU A 665 52.03 -10.03 8.92
C LEU A 665 52.27 -9.45 7.53
N LEU A 666 53.51 -9.01 7.23
CA LEU A 666 53.86 -8.49 5.92
C LEU A 666 53.83 -9.56 4.82
N ASP A 667 54.15 -10.81 5.18
CA ASP A 667 54.11 -11.98 4.29
C ASP A 667 52.68 -12.53 4.11
N SER A 668 51.73 -12.16 4.97
CA SER A 668 50.32 -12.57 4.88
C SER A 668 49.56 -11.82 3.78
N ASP A 669 48.81 -12.57 2.97
CA ASP A 669 47.89 -12.03 1.98
C ASP A 669 46.68 -11.32 2.64
N ARG A 670 46.24 -11.81 3.80
CA ARG A 670 45.12 -11.25 4.56
C ARG A 670 45.55 -10.05 5.39
N VAL A 671 44.63 -9.12 5.64
CA VAL A 671 44.79 -7.88 6.43
C VAL A 671 43.79 -7.78 7.58
N ASP A 672 43.45 -8.92 8.19
CA ASP A 672 42.47 -9.02 9.30
C ASP A 672 42.86 -8.17 10.52
N GLU A 673 44.14 -7.88 10.68
CA GLU A 673 44.70 -7.05 11.74
C GLU A 673 44.21 -5.59 11.73
N PHE A 674 43.77 -5.08 10.58
CA PHE A 674 43.34 -3.69 10.43
C PHE A 674 41.89 -3.62 9.96
N LEU A 675 41.01 -3.16 10.84
CA LEU A 675 39.57 -3.12 10.56
C LEU A 675 39.18 -1.77 9.94
N PRO A 676 38.42 -1.75 8.83
CA PRO A 676 37.94 -0.52 8.20
C PRO A 676 37.17 0.41 9.14
N CYS A 677 36.40 -0.15 10.08
CA CYS A 677 35.66 0.57 11.12
C CYS A 677 36.52 1.52 11.98
N HIS A 678 37.85 1.32 12.00
CA HIS A 678 38.78 2.14 12.76
C HIS A 678 39.39 3.31 11.97
N TYR A 679 39.10 3.38 10.68
CA TYR A 679 39.64 4.40 9.78
C TYR A 679 38.52 5.25 9.17
N PHE A 680 37.35 4.66 8.95
CA PHE A 680 36.18 5.35 8.41
C PHE A 680 35.16 5.59 9.52
N ASP A 681 34.62 6.81 9.59
CA ASP A 681 33.58 7.19 10.56
C ASP A 681 32.17 6.85 10.08
N TYR A 682 32.00 6.89 8.76
CA TYR A 682 30.78 6.53 8.08
C TYR A 682 31.05 5.47 7.03
N VAL A 683 30.17 4.45 6.99
CA VAL A 683 30.15 3.45 5.93
C VAL A 683 28.75 3.44 5.33
N ALA A 684 28.65 3.71 4.03
CA ALA A 684 27.38 3.82 3.32
C ALA A 684 27.31 2.87 2.12
N GLY A 685 26.13 2.32 1.81
CA GLY A 685 26.01 1.51 0.60
C GLY A 685 24.60 1.20 0.11
N THR A 686 24.53 0.80 -1.16
CA THR A 686 23.32 0.39 -1.89
C THR A 686 23.45 -1.05 -2.40
N SER A 687 22.35 -1.78 -2.58
CA SER A 687 22.37 -3.15 -3.12
C SER A 687 23.37 -4.06 -2.37
N THR A 688 24.18 -4.83 -3.11
CA THR A 688 25.29 -5.63 -2.60
C THR A 688 26.40 -4.80 -1.92
N GLY A 689 26.59 -3.53 -2.28
CA GLY A 689 27.43 -2.57 -1.54
C GLY A 689 26.87 -2.24 -0.16
N GLY A 690 25.54 -2.28 0.00
CA GLY A 690 24.86 -2.22 1.30
C GLY A 690 25.19 -3.43 2.18
N LEU A 691 25.18 -4.65 1.63
CA LEU A 691 25.61 -5.87 2.35
C LEU A 691 27.06 -5.72 2.85
N SER A 692 27.96 -5.27 1.99
CA SER A 692 29.36 -4.98 2.33
C SER A 692 29.47 -3.91 3.42
N SER A 693 28.66 -2.86 3.34
CA SER A 693 28.64 -1.77 4.33
C SER A 693 28.21 -2.26 5.72
N ILE A 694 27.21 -3.15 5.79
CA ILE A 694 26.79 -3.79 7.04
C ILE A 694 27.92 -4.65 7.61
N MET A 695 28.60 -5.45 6.78
CA MET A 695 29.72 -6.29 7.22
C MET A 695 30.88 -5.46 7.79
N LEU A 696 31.28 -4.41 7.09
CA LEU A 696 32.44 -3.58 7.43
C LEU A 696 32.16 -2.60 8.58
N GLY A 697 30.93 -2.08 8.65
CA GLY A 697 30.50 -1.11 9.66
C GLY A 697 29.85 -1.80 10.86
N THR A 698 28.59 -2.20 10.73
CA THR A 698 27.77 -2.74 11.82
C THR A 698 28.33 -4.04 12.44
N LEU A 699 28.91 -4.92 11.63
CA LEU A 699 29.52 -6.19 12.09
C LEU A 699 31.04 -6.07 12.34
N ARG A 700 31.64 -4.89 12.09
CA ARG A 700 33.06 -4.56 12.28
C ARG A 700 34.03 -5.59 11.68
N MET A 701 33.67 -6.21 10.55
CA MET A 701 34.50 -7.23 9.89
C MET A 701 35.70 -6.59 9.17
N SER A 702 36.80 -7.34 9.06
CA SER A 702 37.91 -6.95 8.19
C SER A 702 37.50 -6.97 6.71
N SER A 703 38.33 -6.38 5.83
CA SER A 703 38.07 -6.49 4.38
C SER A 703 38.12 -7.93 3.88
N ASP A 704 39.01 -8.77 4.43
CA ASP A 704 39.08 -10.19 4.04
C ASP A 704 37.90 -11.00 4.57
N GLU A 705 37.46 -10.73 5.81
CA GLU A 705 36.26 -11.36 6.36
C GLU A 705 35.01 -10.96 5.59
N ALA A 706 34.88 -9.71 5.18
CA ALA A 706 33.79 -9.26 4.32
C ALA A 706 33.84 -9.93 2.94
N ILE A 707 35.03 -10.18 2.37
CA ILE A 707 35.22 -10.97 1.14
C ILE A 707 34.74 -12.42 1.37
N ASP A 708 35.18 -13.06 2.44
CA ASP A 708 34.77 -14.43 2.78
C ASP A 708 33.24 -14.52 2.94
N GLY A 709 32.64 -13.54 3.62
CA GLY A 709 31.20 -13.40 3.80
C GLY A 709 30.46 -13.21 2.48
N PHE A 710 31.00 -12.37 1.58
CA PHE A 710 30.44 -12.14 0.25
C PHE A 710 30.49 -13.41 -0.61
N VAL A 711 31.62 -14.13 -0.61
CA VAL A 711 31.78 -15.40 -1.32
C VAL A 711 30.84 -16.47 -0.75
N HIS A 712 30.70 -16.54 0.58
CA HIS A 712 29.72 -17.42 1.22
C HIS A 712 28.29 -17.12 0.76
N PHE A 713 27.90 -15.85 0.77
CA PHE A 713 26.59 -15.41 0.29
C PHE A 713 26.39 -15.77 -1.19
N GLY A 714 27.38 -15.52 -2.05
CA GLY A 714 27.32 -15.86 -3.46
C GLY A 714 27.12 -17.37 -3.70
N ASN A 715 27.85 -18.21 -2.99
CA ASN A 715 27.69 -19.67 -3.05
C ASN A 715 26.30 -20.13 -2.60
N ALA A 716 25.78 -19.57 -1.50
CA ALA A 716 24.48 -19.95 -0.94
C ALA A 716 23.28 -19.41 -1.74
N VAL A 717 23.47 -18.32 -2.48
CA VAL A 717 22.38 -17.59 -3.15
C VAL A 717 22.51 -17.66 -4.66
N PHE A 718 23.53 -17.01 -5.24
CA PHE A 718 23.71 -16.95 -6.71
C PHE A 718 24.01 -18.32 -7.31
N GLY A 719 24.65 -19.20 -6.55
CA GLY A 719 24.83 -20.62 -6.86
C GLY A 719 23.57 -21.48 -6.77
N HIS A 720 22.44 -20.94 -6.32
CA HIS A 720 21.22 -21.74 -6.14
C HIS A 720 19.98 -21.06 -6.73
N PRO A 721 19.98 -20.76 -8.05
CA PRO A 721 18.83 -20.18 -8.71
C PRO A 721 17.62 -21.15 -8.68
N ARG A 722 16.42 -20.60 -8.55
CA ARG A 722 15.16 -21.37 -8.50
C ARG A 722 14.81 -21.92 -9.89
N LEU A 723 14.54 -23.22 -10.00
CA LEU A 723 14.06 -23.81 -11.26
C LEU A 723 12.84 -23.04 -11.81
N PHE A 724 12.80 -22.85 -13.13
CA PHE A 724 11.76 -22.12 -13.89
C PHE A 724 11.68 -20.59 -13.65
N HIS A 725 12.74 -19.95 -13.16
CA HIS A 725 12.87 -18.50 -13.24
C HIS A 725 12.90 -18.04 -14.71
N GLY A 726 11.95 -17.20 -15.15
CA GLY A 726 11.94 -16.66 -16.52
C GLY A 726 11.42 -17.59 -17.65
N ALA A 727 10.63 -18.62 -17.37
CA ALA A 727 9.89 -19.40 -18.40
C ALA A 727 8.56 -18.72 -18.81
N PRO A 728 7.88 -19.09 -19.92
CA PRO A 728 7.02 -18.21 -20.72
C PRO A 728 5.74 -17.75 -19.99
N ALA A 729 5.03 -16.78 -20.60
CA ALA A 729 3.96 -15.91 -20.10
C ALA A 729 2.77 -16.53 -19.30
N SER A 730 2.79 -17.82 -18.98
CA SER A 730 1.77 -18.59 -18.27
C SER A 730 2.08 -18.89 -16.79
N ILE A 731 3.25 -18.51 -16.26
CA ILE A 731 3.62 -18.67 -14.84
C ILE A 731 3.92 -17.28 -14.24
N PRO A 732 3.42 -16.92 -13.03
CA PRO A 732 3.80 -15.66 -12.40
C PRO A 732 5.32 -15.55 -12.28
N LEU A 733 5.90 -14.37 -12.59
CA LEU A 733 7.35 -14.16 -12.49
C LEU A 733 7.79 -14.34 -11.04
N ARG A 734 8.25 -15.54 -10.72
CA ARG A 734 8.92 -15.88 -9.48
C ARG A 734 10.32 -15.29 -9.53
N ALA A 735 10.72 -14.59 -8.47
CA ALA A 735 12.09 -14.10 -8.34
C ALA A 735 13.11 -15.24 -8.56
N LYS A 736 14.21 -14.91 -9.25
CA LYS A 736 15.26 -15.86 -9.65
C LYS A 736 15.87 -16.58 -8.45
N TYR A 737 15.99 -15.89 -7.33
CA TYR A 737 16.56 -16.40 -6.08
C TYR A 737 15.53 -16.38 -4.95
N SER A 738 15.84 -17.14 -3.90
CA SER A 738 14.97 -17.24 -2.72
C SER A 738 15.35 -16.18 -1.69
N SER A 739 14.46 -15.23 -1.40
CA SER A 739 14.69 -14.25 -0.33
C SER A 739 14.93 -14.92 1.03
N ALA A 740 14.28 -16.06 1.30
CA ALA A 740 14.56 -16.87 2.49
C ALA A 740 16.02 -17.38 2.54
N LYS A 741 16.57 -17.86 1.41
CA LYS A 741 17.97 -18.31 1.35
C LYS A 741 18.94 -17.15 1.46
N ALA A 742 18.61 -16.00 0.88
CA ALA A 742 19.42 -14.79 1.03
C ALA A 742 19.47 -14.31 2.48
N SER A 743 18.31 -14.32 3.17
CA SER A 743 18.22 -14.05 4.60
C SER A 743 19.06 -15.02 5.43
N GLU A 744 18.89 -16.34 5.22
CA GLU A 744 19.65 -17.39 5.93
C GLU A 744 21.16 -17.28 5.68
N ALA A 745 21.58 -16.98 4.44
CA ALA A 745 22.97 -16.80 4.08
C ALA A 745 23.57 -15.58 4.80
N PHE A 746 22.86 -14.45 4.82
CA PHE A 746 23.34 -13.25 5.51
C PHE A 746 23.33 -13.40 7.04
N GLN A 747 22.31 -14.05 7.61
CA GLN A 747 22.30 -14.41 9.03
C GLN A 747 23.47 -15.35 9.38
N SER A 748 23.87 -16.24 8.48
CA SER A 748 25.06 -17.09 8.68
C SER A 748 26.36 -16.26 8.72
N VAL A 749 26.47 -15.21 7.89
CA VAL A 749 27.58 -14.24 7.97
C VAL A 749 27.59 -13.54 9.34
N MET A 750 26.42 -13.09 9.81
CA MET A 750 26.28 -12.49 11.15
C MET A 750 26.71 -13.46 12.27
N MET A 751 26.26 -14.72 12.21
CA MET A 751 26.65 -15.75 13.19
C MET A 751 28.17 -15.96 13.22
N ASN A 752 28.81 -16.03 12.05
CA ASN A 752 30.25 -16.26 11.95
C ASN A 752 31.06 -15.09 12.52
N SER A 753 30.61 -13.86 12.32
CA SER A 753 31.18 -12.67 12.97
C SER A 753 31.08 -12.76 14.51
N LYS A 754 29.90 -13.09 15.05
CA LYS A 754 29.68 -13.16 16.51
C LYS A 754 30.37 -14.34 17.20
N ARG A 755 30.52 -15.49 16.52
CA ARG A 755 31.21 -16.67 17.08
C ARG A 755 32.68 -16.41 17.38
N LYS A 756 33.38 -15.63 16.54
CA LYS A 756 34.78 -15.23 16.78
C LYS A 756 34.94 -14.39 18.04
N VAL A 757 33.97 -13.52 18.34
CA VAL A 757 33.93 -12.75 19.60
C VAL A 757 33.68 -13.66 20.82
N GLY A 758 32.90 -14.73 20.65
CA GLY A 758 32.59 -15.70 21.70
C GLY A 758 33.68 -16.73 21.99
N GLU A 759 34.43 -17.18 20.98
CA GLU A 759 35.51 -18.19 21.15
C GLU A 759 36.62 -17.76 22.11
N GLU A 760 36.86 -16.45 22.27
CA GLU A 760 37.78 -15.94 23.31
C GLU A 760 37.19 -16.01 24.73
N SER A 761 35.87 -15.93 24.87
CA SER A 761 35.19 -16.09 26.15
C SER A 761 35.02 -17.56 26.57
N LEU A 762 35.15 -18.49 25.61
CA LEU A 762 34.87 -19.92 25.76
C LEU A 762 36.10 -20.78 26.08
N ARG A 763 36.97 -20.31 26.97
CA ARG A 763 37.90 -21.19 27.71
C ARG A 763 37.23 -21.90 28.90
N ALA A 764 35.93 -21.73 29.12
CA ALA A 764 35.16 -22.38 30.17
C ALA A 764 34.04 -23.25 29.56
N GLY A 765 34.35 -24.50 29.23
CA GLY A 765 33.47 -25.39 28.48
C GLY A 765 32.08 -25.58 29.08
N VAL A 766 31.04 -25.11 28.37
CA VAL A 766 29.61 -25.43 28.61
C VAL A 766 28.82 -25.39 27.29
N LEU A 767 28.10 -26.49 27.01
CA LEU A 767 26.99 -26.76 26.06
C LEU A 767 26.91 -26.02 24.70
N LEU A 768 27.29 -26.73 23.64
CA LEU A 768 27.15 -26.36 22.21
C LEU A 768 25.71 -26.05 21.75
N GLU A 769 24.67 -26.62 22.38
CA GLU A 769 23.28 -26.42 21.95
C GLU A 769 22.68 -25.07 22.40
N TYR A 770 23.01 -24.60 23.62
CA TYR A 770 22.55 -23.31 24.13
C TYR A 770 23.15 -22.15 23.33
N GLU A 771 24.41 -22.29 22.90
CA GLU A 771 25.08 -21.28 22.10
C GLU A 771 24.52 -21.20 20.69
N ALA A 772 24.24 -22.34 20.04
CA ALA A 772 23.59 -22.36 18.75
C ALA A 772 22.21 -21.66 18.80
N PHE A 773 21.42 -21.90 19.85
CA PHE A 773 20.15 -21.20 20.08
C PHE A 773 20.35 -19.71 20.33
N ARG A 774 21.31 -19.32 21.17
CA ARG A 774 21.63 -17.92 21.49
C ARG A 774 22.06 -17.13 20.26
N TYR A 775 22.96 -17.67 19.45
CA TYR A 775 23.41 -17.00 18.23
C TYR A 775 22.29 -16.87 17.21
N LYS A 776 21.45 -17.90 17.05
CA LYS A 776 20.27 -17.83 16.19
C LYS A 776 19.29 -16.75 16.63
N TYR A 777 18.97 -16.72 17.92
CA TYR A 777 18.10 -15.69 18.49
C TYR A 777 18.67 -14.28 18.28
N ILE A 778 19.97 -14.08 18.51
CA ILE A 778 20.64 -12.81 18.25
C ILE A 778 20.52 -12.43 16.78
N THR A 779 20.85 -13.31 15.83
CA THR A 779 20.78 -12.96 14.40
C THR A 779 19.38 -12.68 13.90
N GLU A 780 18.34 -13.20 14.55
CA GLU A 780 16.93 -12.93 14.20
C GLU A 780 16.38 -11.66 14.84
N THR A 781 16.99 -11.19 15.94
CA THR A 781 16.44 -10.08 16.76
C THR A 781 17.37 -8.88 16.89
N GLU A 782 18.61 -8.96 16.39
CA GLU A 782 19.61 -7.90 16.53
C GLU A 782 19.16 -6.65 15.75
N PRO A 783 18.87 -5.53 16.44
CA PRO A 783 18.41 -4.32 15.79
C PRO A 783 19.52 -3.72 14.93
N PHE A 784 19.14 -3.09 13.82
CA PHE A 784 20.08 -2.33 13.00
C PHE A 784 20.53 -1.03 13.69
N MET A 785 19.62 -0.40 14.45
CA MET A 785 19.92 0.80 15.23
C MET A 785 20.57 0.45 16.57
N ASP A 786 21.74 1.02 16.84
CA ASP A 786 22.46 0.90 18.11
C ASP A 786 23.40 2.11 18.29
N ASP A 787 23.01 3.04 19.17
CA ASP A 787 23.62 4.38 19.31
C ASP A 787 25.09 4.33 19.81
N ASP A 788 25.50 3.19 20.38
CA ASP A 788 26.86 2.98 20.88
C ASP A 788 27.83 2.42 19.81
N ARG A 789 27.35 2.07 18.60
CA ARG A 789 28.18 1.44 17.55
C ARG A 789 28.86 2.46 16.64
N TYR A 790 30.17 2.31 16.54
CA TYR A 790 31.00 3.00 15.55
C TYR A 790 31.61 1.99 14.56
N PRO A 791 31.69 2.30 13.26
CA PRO A 791 31.27 3.52 12.57
C PRO A 791 29.76 3.60 12.37
N ARG A 792 29.29 4.82 12.09
CA ARG A 792 27.91 5.08 11.70
C ARG A 792 27.64 4.48 10.32
N THR A 793 26.72 3.53 10.26
CA THR A 793 26.42 2.80 9.03
C THR A 793 25.11 3.31 8.41
N MET A 794 25.11 3.55 7.10
CA MET A 794 23.97 4.04 6.33
C MET A 794 23.65 3.12 5.16
N ILE A 795 22.43 2.59 5.10
CA ILE A 795 22.03 1.66 4.06
C ILE A 795 20.85 2.24 3.30
N ILE A 796 20.91 2.24 1.97
CA ILE A 796 19.89 2.85 1.14
C ILE A 796 18.99 1.75 0.57
N SER A 797 17.67 1.93 0.67
CA SER A 797 16.67 1.08 0.03
C SER A 797 15.63 1.94 -0.67
N TYR A 798 14.86 1.33 -1.57
CA TYR A 798 13.71 1.97 -2.18
C TYR A 798 12.43 1.50 -1.50
N VAL A 799 11.65 2.41 -0.90
CA VAL A 799 10.42 2.05 -0.18
C VAL A 799 9.19 2.38 -1.01
N ASP A 800 8.26 1.44 -1.12
CA ASP A 800 6.92 1.63 -1.67
C ASP A 800 5.91 1.77 -0.52
N LYS A 801 5.39 2.99 -0.35
CA LYS A 801 4.36 3.31 0.65
C LYS A 801 2.93 3.28 0.07
N GLY A 802 2.72 2.57 -1.04
CA GLY A 802 1.40 2.38 -1.66
C GLY A 802 0.96 3.51 -2.60
N TYR A 803 1.52 4.72 -2.46
CA TYR A 803 1.16 5.91 -3.26
C TYR A 803 2.37 6.70 -3.78
N VAL A 804 3.50 6.68 -3.07
CA VAL A 804 4.77 7.27 -3.48
C VAL A 804 5.88 6.28 -3.14
N ALA A 805 6.76 6.05 -4.09
CA ALA A 805 7.94 5.24 -3.86
C ALA A 805 9.19 6.13 -3.93
N ARG A 806 10.03 6.08 -2.90
CA ARG A 806 11.16 7.00 -2.67
C ARG A 806 12.36 6.30 -2.04
N ASP A 807 13.50 6.96 -2.04
CA ASP A 807 14.68 6.55 -1.31
C ASP A 807 14.41 6.54 0.21
N TYR A 808 14.99 5.54 0.88
CA TYR A 808 14.90 5.35 2.32
C TYR A 808 16.29 5.04 2.86
N ILE A 809 16.73 5.80 3.87
CA ILE A 809 18.03 5.64 4.50
C ILE A 809 17.82 4.93 5.84
N TRP A 810 18.31 3.71 5.96
CA TRP A 810 18.49 3.03 7.23
C TRP A 810 19.74 3.58 7.90
N LYS A 811 19.62 4.01 9.16
CA LYS A 811 20.74 4.55 9.95
C LYS A 811 20.99 3.63 11.13
N SER A 812 22.25 3.37 11.45
CA SER A 812 22.61 2.60 12.65
C SER A 812 22.59 3.44 13.93
N TYR A 813 22.20 4.71 13.84
CA TYR A 813 22.26 5.76 14.87
C TYR A 813 20.99 6.63 14.79
N ASP A 814 20.77 7.48 15.80
CA ASP A 814 19.61 8.39 15.95
C ASP A 814 18.32 7.72 16.46
N TYR A 815 17.95 7.99 17.72
CA TYR A 815 16.82 7.37 18.42
C TYR A 815 15.44 7.91 18.02
N LEU A 816 15.38 9.04 17.30
CA LEU A 816 14.13 9.77 17.07
C LEU A 816 13.21 9.08 16.04
N GLU A 817 13.76 8.26 15.14
CA GLU A 817 13.00 7.48 14.17
C GLU A 817 12.96 5.99 14.58
N ARG A 818 12.05 5.60 15.48
CA ARG A 818 11.84 4.17 15.84
C ARG A 818 11.30 3.36 14.65
N ASN A 819 12.15 2.98 13.70
CA ASN A 819 11.89 1.90 12.77
C ASN A 819 12.59 0.63 13.27
N SER A 820 11.80 -0.34 13.72
CA SER A 820 12.23 -1.54 14.43
C SER A 820 12.81 -2.64 13.52
N ALA A 821 13.66 -2.28 12.55
CA ALA A 821 14.26 -3.24 11.63
C ALA A 821 15.52 -3.88 12.22
N THR A 822 15.66 -5.18 12.01
CA THR A 822 16.85 -5.96 12.35
C THR A 822 17.91 -5.86 11.26
N ILE A 823 19.17 -6.19 11.59
CA ILE A 823 20.28 -6.12 10.64
C ILE A 823 20.01 -6.92 9.36
N TRP A 824 19.46 -8.13 9.48
CA TRP A 824 19.19 -8.99 8.33
C TRP A 824 18.02 -8.46 7.46
N GLU A 825 17.02 -7.83 8.07
CA GLU A 825 15.92 -7.20 7.34
C GLU A 825 16.42 -6.03 6.50
N VAL A 826 17.30 -5.19 7.06
CA VAL A 826 17.95 -4.08 6.33
C VAL A 826 18.82 -4.62 5.20
N ALA A 827 19.58 -5.68 5.43
CA ALA A 827 20.38 -6.35 4.41
C ALA A 827 19.52 -6.86 3.25
N CYS A 828 18.40 -7.52 3.55
CA CYS A 828 17.46 -8.00 2.55
C CYS A 828 16.75 -6.84 1.82
N ALA A 829 16.39 -5.76 2.52
CA ALA A 829 15.76 -4.58 1.94
C ALA A 829 16.66 -3.93 0.88
N THR A 830 17.93 -3.66 1.22
CA THR A 830 18.86 -3.00 0.30
C THR A 830 19.19 -3.84 -0.92
N SER A 831 19.13 -5.18 -0.84
CA SER A 831 19.50 -6.08 -1.95
C SER A 831 18.31 -6.69 -2.70
N ALA A 832 17.08 -6.27 -2.41
CA ALA A 832 15.85 -6.86 -2.97
C ALA A 832 15.61 -6.45 -4.44
N ARG A 833 16.52 -6.84 -5.36
CA ARG A 833 16.47 -6.37 -6.75
C ARG A 833 15.29 -7.02 -7.47
N PRO A 834 14.39 -6.24 -8.11
CA PRO A 834 13.29 -6.80 -8.87
C PRO A 834 13.77 -7.86 -9.86
N PHE A 835 12.97 -8.92 -10.01
CA PHE A 835 13.27 -10.13 -10.78
C PHE A 835 14.34 -11.07 -10.17
N TYR A 836 15.28 -10.58 -9.35
CA TYR A 836 16.26 -11.41 -8.65
C TYR A 836 15.76 -11.88 -7.28
N PHE A 837 15.18 -10.96 -6.50
CA PHE A 837 14.67 -11.21 -5.16
C PHE A 837 13.26 -10.63 -5.00
N ASP A 838 12.47 -11.24 -4.12
CA ASP A 838 11.16 -10.71 -3.71
C ASP A 838 11.39 -9.53 -2.74
N ALA A 839 10.61 -8.45 -2.88
CA ALA A 839 10.63 -7.31 -1.96
C ALA A 839 10.33 -7.76 -0.52
N ILE A 840 11.01 -7.15 0.46
CA ILE A 840 10.78 -7.44 1.88
C ILE A 840 9.76 -6.46 2.45
N GLU A 841 8.93 -6.93 3.38
CA GLU A 841 7.97 -6.09 4.10
C GLU A 841 8.46 -5.87 5.53
N ILE A 842 8.64 -4.60 5.91
CA ILE A 842 9.10 -4.20 7.24
C ILE A 842 8.15 -3.09 7.72
N GLY A 843 7.53 -3.26 8.89
CA GLY A 843 6.62 -2.26 9.45
C GLY A 843 5.42 -1.90 8.55
N GLY A 844 4.96 -2.83 7.71
CA GLY A 844 3.84 -2.63 6.77
C GLY A 844 4.22 -1.91 5.46
N PHE A 845 5.50 -1.62 5.23
CA PHE A 845 6.00 -1.04 3.99
C PHE A 845 6.86 -2.03 3.22
N ARG A 846 6.81 -1.96 1.88
CA ARG A 846 7.61 -2.84 1.01
C ARG A 846 8.90 -2.14 0.61
N TYR A 847 10.02 -2.83 0.80
CA TYR A 847 11.35 -2.34 0.46
C TYR A 847 11.96 -3.16 -0.68
N PHE A 848 12.60 -2.43 -1.59
CA PHE A 848 13.28 -2.91 -2.78
C PHE A 848 14.73 -2.44 -2.79
N ASP A 849 15.51 -3.02 -3.69
CA ASP A 849 16.94 -2.74 -3.82
C ASP A 849 17.25 -1.24 -3.93
N GLY A 850 18.22 -0.79 -3.13
CA GLY A 850 18.71 0.59 -3.15
C GLY A 850 19.34 1.02 -4.48
N GLY A 851 19.81 0.07 -5.29
CA GLY A 851 20.30 0.30 -6.66
C GLY A 851 19.19 0.58 -7.69
N LEU A 852 17.91 0.56 -7.30
CA LEU A 852 16.84 1.19 -8.08
C LEU A 852 16.91 2.72 -8.02
N VAL A 853 17.62 3.25 -7.03
CA VAL A 853 18.02 4.65 -6.94
C VAL A 853 19.31 4.81 -7.76
N ALA A 854 19.43 5.85 -8.57
CA ALA A 854 20.64 6.05 -9.38
C ALA A 854 21.87 6.17 -8.45
N ALA A 855 23.01 5.58 -8.80
CA ALA A 855 24.23 5.61 -7.96
C ALA A 855 24.66 7.04 -7.56
N TYR A 856 24.32 8.04 -8.37
CA TYR A 856 24.50 9.47 -8.09
C TYR A 856 23.81 9.95 -6.79
N ASP A 857 22.74 9.28 -6.35
CA ASP A 857 22.03 9.62 -5.11
C ASP A 857 22.71 9.07 -3.86
N LEU A 858 23.48 7.96 -3.92
CA LEU A 858 24.17 7.41 -2.74
C LEU A 858 25.11 8.44 -2.11
N LEU A 859 26.00 9.04 -2.91
CA LEU A 859 26.98 10.01 -2.41
C LEU A 859 26.31 11.30 -1.95
N LYS A 860 25.30 11.77 -2.68
CA LYS A 860 24.54 12.97 -2.32
C LYS A 860 23.79 12.80 -1.00
N LEU A 861 23.11 11.67 -0.81
CA LEU A 861 22.40 11.34 0.43
C LEU A 861 23.38 11.18 1.60
N THR A 862 24.51 10.50 1.36
CA THR A 862 25.58 10.31 2.34
C THR A 862 26.16 11.65 2.79
N LEU A 863 26.56 12.51 1.86
CA LEU A 863 27.11 13.83 2.17
C LEU A 863 26.10 14.73 2.88
N ARG A 864 24.85 14.73 2.41
CA ARG A 864 23.77 15.51 3.04
C ARG A 864 23.55 15.07 4.47
N GLU A 865 23.56 13.77 4.75
CA GLU A 865 23.39 13.24 6.10
C GLU A 865 24.59 13.59 6.99
N VAL A 866 25.82 13.40 6.52
CA VAL A 866 27.02 13.78 7.28
C VAL A 866 27.02 15.27 7.61
N TYR A 867 26.65 16.11 6.65
CA TYR A 867 26.52 17.55 6.86
C TYR A 867 25.38 17.90 7.83
N PHE A 868 24.23 17.23 7.74
CA PHE A 868 23.11 17.44 8.66
C PHE A 868 23.48 17.09 10.11
N GLN A 869 24.23 16.01 10.30
CA GLN A 869 24.65 15.53 11.62
C GLN A 869 25.72 16.40 12.28
N HIS A 870 26.62 16.98 11.48
CA HIS A 870 27.85 17.60 12.01
C HIS A 870 28.06 19.06 11.61
N ALA A 871 27.20 19.62 10.75
CA ALA A 871 27.33 20.96 10.16
C ALA A 871 28.68 21.23 9.43
N VAL A 872 29.46 20.18 9.14
CA VAL A 872 30.74 20.23 8.41
C VAL A 872 30.81 19.10 7.38
N SER A 873 31.48 19.38 6.26
CA SER A 873 31.75 18.36 5.24
C SER A 873 32.87 17.41 5.71
N PRO A 874 32.89 16.14 5.25
CA PRO A 874 33.94 15.21 5.62
C PRO A 874 35.31 15.64 5.07
N SER A 875 36.38 15.33 5.79
CA SER A 875 37.75 15.58 5.34
C SER A 875 38.11 14.69 4.15
N VAL A 876 37.66 13.43 4.17
CA VAL A 876 37.90 12.46 3.09
C VAL A 876 36.61 11.74 2.73
N LEU A 877 36.30 11.69 1.45
CA LEU A 877 35.21 10.89 0.89
C LEU A 877 35.79 9.86 -0.08
N VAL A 878 35.61 8.58 0.20
CA VAL A 878 36.02 7.48 -0.67
C VAL A 878 34.78 6.78 -1.20
N SER A 879 34.57 6.84 -2.51
CA SER A 879 33.51 6.11 -3.20
C SER A 879 34.12 4.98 -4.02
N ILE A 880 33.65 3.75 -3.80
CA ILE A 880 34.09 2.56 -4.54
C ILE A 880 32.88 1.91 -5.19
N GLY A 881 32.89 1.73 -6.51
CA GLY A 881 31.69 1.26 -7.21
C GLY A 881 31.92 0.53 -8.53
N THR A 882 30.81 0.08 -9.11
CA THR A 882 30.75 -0.77 -10.31
C THR A 882 29.72 -0.31 -11.36
N ASP A 883 29.09 0.86 -11.17
CA ASP A 883 27.85 1.27 -11.84
C ASP A 883 28.00 2.41 -12.90
N LEU A 884 29.21 2.70 -13.43
CA LEU A 884 29.38 3.75 -14.45
C LEU A 884 29.80 3.21 -15.84
N PRO A 885 29.09 3.59 -16.92
CA PRO A 885 29.59 3.46 -18.30
C PRO A 885 30.58 4.59 -18.64
N SER A 886 31.67 4.28 -19.36
CA SER A 886 32.62 5.29 -19.86
C SER A 886 32.09 6.09 -21.05
N GLU A 887 32.72 7.24 -21.29
CA GLU A 887 32.41 8.19 -22.37
C GLU A 887 32.15 7.51 -23.74
N GLY A 888 30.96 7.78 -24.32
CA GLY A 888 30.74 7.68 -25.76
C GLY A 888 29.90 6.52 -26.29
N GLN A 889 29.18 5.75 -25.46
CA GLN A 889 28.18 4.78 -25.93
C GLN A 889 26.81 5.03 -25.28
N GLU A 890 25.79 5.28 -26.11
CA GLU A 890 24.38 5.33 -25.66
C GLU A 890 23.91 3.93 -25.22
N PRO A 891 23.40 3.75 -23.99
CA PRO A 891 22.79 2.50 -23.57
C PRO A 891 21.38 2.34 -24.16
N SER A 892 21.06 1.15 -24.66
CA SER A 892 19.71 0.79 -25.12
C SER A 892 18.79 0.43 -23.94
N GLY A 893 18.00 1.40 -23.47
CA GLY A 893 16.98 1.18 -22.43
C GLY A 893 16.18 2.45 -22.10
N PRO A 894 15.02 2.36 -21.39
CA PRO A 894 14.09 3.47 -21.23
C PRO A 894 14.50 4.50 -20.15
N TYR A 895 15.72 4.42 -19.63
CA TYR A 895 16.23 5.37 -18.63
C TYR A 895 17.14 6.38 -19.33
N LYS A 896 16.60 7.57 -19.59
CA LYS A 896 17.34 8.70 -20.16
C LYS A 896 18.37 9.23 -19.16
N GLU A 897 19.61 9.40 -19.62
CA GLU A 897 20.66 10.17 -18.94
C GLU A 897 20.57 11.66 -19.30
N GLU A 898 20.57 12.51 -18.27
CA GLU A 898 21.17 13.85 -18.28
C GLU A 898 21.79 14.02 -16.88
N GLY A 899 23.10 13.81 -16.71
CA GLY A 899 23.68 14.03 -15.37
C GLY A 899 25.17 13.76 -15.18
N THR A 900 25.81 12.95 -16.03
CA THR A 900 27.16 12.41 -15.73
C THR A 900 28.25 13.50 -15.68
N ARG A 901 28.04 14.67 -16.28
CA ARG A 901 28.98 15.83 -16.23
C ARG A 901 28.75 16.82 -15.08
N SER A 902 27.70 16.65 -14.26
CA SER A 902 27.24 17.69 -13.32
C SER A 902 27.78 17.59 -11.88
N TRP A 903 28.41 16.49 -11.47
CA TRP A 903 28.73 16.27 -10.05
C TRP A 903 29.96 17.03 -9.56
N PHE A 904 31.00 17.20 -10.41
CA PHE A 904 32.13 18.08 -10.10
C PHE A 904 31.71 19.56 -10.08
N THR A 905 30.58 19.93 -10.70
CA THR A 905 30.16 21.33 -10.86
C THR A 905 29.24 21.86 -9.76
N ASP A 906 28.72 21.02 -8.85
CA ASP A 906 28.02 21.48 -7.63
C ASP A 906 29.01 21.90 -6.53
N ALA A 907 29.96 22.75 -6.93
CA ALA A 907 31.11 23.28 -6.18
C ALA A 907 30.75 24.11 -4.92
N ARG A 908 29.48 24.14 -4.49
CA ARG A 908 29.02 24.91 -3.32
C ARG A 908 29.08 24.15 -2.00
N PHE A 909 29.26 22.81 -2.02
CA PHE A 909 29.32 21.96 -0.79
C PHE A 909 30.68 21.30 -0.53
N MET A 910 31.65 21.43 -1.45
CA MET A 910 32.90 20.64 -1.43
C MET A 910 34.18 21.45 -1.16
N GLU A 911 34.07 22.68 -0.67
CA GLU A 911 35.27 23.44 -0.28
C GLU A 911 35.96 22.72 0.90
N GLY A 912 37.16 22.16 0.67
CA GLY A 912 37.93 21.44 1.69
C GLY A 912 37.74 19.92 1.77
N VAL A 913 36.96 19.28 0.89
CA VAL A 913 36.75 17.82 0.88
C VAL A 913 37.73 17.13 -0.06
N HIS A 914 38.50 16.15 0.43
CA HIS A 914 39.31 15.26 -0.40
C HIS A 914 38.46 14.07 -0.89
N ALA A 915 37.85 14.20 -2.06
CA ALA A 915 37.00 13.17 -2.65
C ALA A 915 37.75 12.28 -3.65
N TYR A 916 37.57 10.96 -3.52
CA TYR A 916 38.16 9.93 -4.37
C TYR A 916 37.07 8.99 -4.88
N ARG A 917 37.08 8.71 -6.19
CA ARG A 917 36.24 7.70 -6.84
C ARG A 917 37.13 6.59 -7.38
N LEU A 918 36.92 5.37 -6.90
CA LEU A 918 37.64 4.17 -7.33
C LEU A 918 36.65 3.23 -8.01
N ASP A 919 36.89 2.91 -9.28
CA ASP A 919 35.96 2.13 -10.10
C ASP A 919 36.77 1.41 -11.19
N ALA A 920 36.75 0.07 -11.17
CA ALA A 920 37.44 -0.76 -12.17
C ALA A 920 36.67 -0.84 -13.52
N GLY A 921 35.92 0.23 -13.84
CA GLY A 921 34.81 0.32 -14.80
C GLY A 921 35.05 -0.17 -16.23
N GLN A 922 33.93 -0.28 -16.96
CA GLN A 922 33.71 -0.90 -18.28
C GLN A 922 33.90 -2.41 -18.37
N SER A 923 35.04 -2.95 -17.95
CA SER A 923 35.31 -4.40 -18.07
C SER A 923 34.38 -5.22 -17.18
N LEU A 924 34.07 -4.71 -15.98
CA LEU A 924 33.14 -5.36 -15.05
C LEU A 924 31.68 -5.36 -15.54
N LEU A 925 31.28 -4.40 -16.39
CA LEU A 925 29.91 -4.32 -16.94
C LEU A 925 29.58 -5.50 -17.87
N THR A 926 30.60 -6.21 -18.35
CA THR A 926 30.41 -7.41 -19.18
C THR A 926 29.98 -8.64 -18.37
N ILE A 927 30.19 -8.61 -17.06
CA ILE A 927 29.83 -9.69 -16.14
C ILE A 927 28.36 -9.51 -15.71
N PRO A 928 27.49 -10.50 -15.94
CA PRO A 928 26.10 -10.42 -15.51
C PRO A 928 25.97 -10.20 -13.99
N PHE A 929 24.94 -9.45 -13.58
CA PHE A 929 24.67 -9.09 -12.18
C PHE A 929 24.74 -10.26 -11.18
N ASP A 930 24.33 -11.45 -11.60
CA ASP A 930 24.30 -12.65 -10.77
C ASP A 930 25.17 -13.80 -11.30
N ASP A 931 26.19 -13.47 -12.09
CA ASP A 931 27.10 -14.48 -12.64
C ASP A 931 27.86 -15.20 -11.52
N TRP A 932 27.67 -16.52 -11.42
CA TRP A 932 28.32 -17.32 -10.38
C TRP A 932 28.73 -18.67 -10.94
N ARG A 933 29.91 -18.70 -11.57
CA ARG A 933 30.43 -19.86 -12.28
C ARG A 933 31.71 -20.39 -11.62
N PRO A 934 31.89 -21.72 -11.50
CA PRO A 934 30.85 -22.74 -11.49
C PRO A 934 29.86 -22.54 -10.35
N ILE A 935 28.62 -23.02 -10.53
CA ILE A 935 27.47 -22.77 -9.64
C ILE A 935 27.77 -22.96 -8.13
N ASN A 936 28.58 -23.93 -7.74
CA ASN A 936 28.82 -24.22 -6.31
C ASN A 936 29.96 -23.42 -5.67
N THR A 937 30.83 -22.80 -6.47
CA THR A 937 32.07 -22.19 -5.96
C THR A 937 32.28 -20.76 -6.43
N GLY A 938 31.70 -20.36 -7.56
CA GLY A 938 31.90 -19.03 -8.15
C GLY A 938 33.33 -18.76 -8.63
N ASN A 939 34.25 -19.73 -8.52
CA ASN A 939 35.69 -19.49 -8.68
C ASN A 939 36.07 -18.86 -10.02
N SER A 940 35.41 -19.19 -11.13
CA SER A 940 35.75 -18.57 -12.42
C SER A 940 35.27 -17.13 -12.47
N THR A 941 34.07 -16.84 -11.96
CA THR A 941 33.58 -15.45 -11.89
C THR A 941 34.42 -14.61 -10.91
N ILE A 942 34.76 -15.18 -9.75
CA ILE A 942 35.64 -14.54 -8.76
C ILE A 942 37.00 -14.22 -9.38
N GLN A 943 37.60 -15.17 -10.10
CA GLN A 943 38.87 -14.96 -10.77
C GLN A 943 38.78 -13.87 -11.84
N GLU A 944 37.73 -13.88 -12.67
CA GLU A 944 37.51 -12.87 -13.70
C GLU A 944 37.37 -11.46 -13.11
N ILE A 945 36.58 -11.30 -12.04
CA ILE A 945 36.46 -10.03 -11.29
C ILE A 945 37.81 -9.63 -10.69
N THR A 946 38.55 -10.59 -10.13
CA THR A 946 39.86 -10.34 -9.50
C THR A 946 40.88 -9.86 -10.52
N ASP A 947 40.96 -10.51 -11.69
CA ASP A 947 41.91 -10.14 -12.76
C ASP A 947 41.64 -8.72 -13.26
N ILE A 948 40.37 -8.39 -13.53
CA ILE A 948 39.96 -7.04 -13.95
C ILE A 948 40.31 -6.00 -12.88
N THR A 949 40.03 -6.33 -11.61
CA THR A 949 40.31 -5.43 -10.48
C THR A 949 41.82 -5.23 -10.29
N ASP A 950 42.61 -6.29 -10.42
CA ASP A 950 44.06 -6.23 -10.29
C ASP A 950 44.69 -5.41 -11.42
N ASP A 951 44.17 -5.49 -12.64
CA ASP A 951 44.60 -4.63 -13.75
C ASP A 951 44.30 -3.15 -13.48
N TYR A 952 43.12 -2.84 -12.96
CA TYR A 952 42.77 -1.48 -12.52
C TYR A 952 43.72 -0.99 -11.41
N LEU A 953 43.99 -1.82 -10.40
CA LEU A 953 44.86 -1.50 -9.27
C LEU A 953 46.34 -1.33 -9.65
N ARG A 954 46.75 -1.74 -10.87
CA ARG A 954 48.10 -1.52 -11.40
C ARG A 954 48.30 -0.11 -11.98
N LEU A 955 47.21 0.59 -12.32
CA LEU A 955 47.27 1.95 -12.86
C LEU A 955 47.93 2.90 -11.85
N GLU A 956 48.83 3.76 -12.35
CA GLU A 956 49.63 4.67 -11.51
C GLU A 956 48.73 5.66 -10.74
N GLU A 957 47.76 6.26 -11.43
CA GLU A 957 46.79 7.20 -10.82
C GLU A 957 45.96 6.58 -9.69
N VAL A 958 45.61 5.29 -9.83
CA VAL A 958 44.84 4.54 -8.84
C VAL A 958 45.72 4.23 -7.63
N ARG A 959 46.98 3.84 -7.86
CA ARG A 959 47.95 3.61 -6.78
C ARG A 959 48.22 4.88 -6.00
N ASP A 960 48.34 6.02 -6.68
CA ASP A 960 48.52 7.33 -6.04
C ASP A 960 47.29 7.72 -5.22
N SER A 961 46.09 7.51 -5.76
CA SER A 961 44.84 7.74 -5.03
C SER A 961 44.76 6.88 -3.77
N ILE A 962 45.05 5.58 -3.87
CA ILE A 962 45.08 4.65 -2.72
C ILE A 962 46.13 5.08 -1.68
N ASP A 963 47.31 5.51 -2.12
CA ASP A 963 48.36 5.97 -1.22
C ASP A 963 47.97 7.24 -0.46
N ASN A 964 47.33 8.19 -1.14
CA ASN A 964 46.85 9.42 -0.53
C ASN A 964 45.74 9.17 0.48
N ILE A 965 44.75 8.33 0.14
CA ILE A 965 43.69 7.91 1.07
C ILE A 965 44.30 7.22 2.30
N ALA A 966 45.22 6.28 2.09
CA ALA A 966 45.83 5.51 3.18
C ALA A 966 46.64 6.40 4.13
N LYS A 967 47.42 7.35 3.60
CA LYS A 967 48.17 8.32 4.40
C LYS A 967 47.26 9.13 5.31
N GLU A 968 46.15 9.60 4.77
CA GLU A 968 45.21 10.44 5.51
C GLU A 968 44.44 9.65 6.57
N ALA A 969 44.00 8.43 6.23
CA ALA A 969 43.38 7.50 7.18
C ALA A 969 44.31 7.16 8.36
N VAL A 970 45.58 6.84 8.10
CA VAL A 970 46.58 6.56 9.14
C VAL A 970 46.88 7.80 9.99
N ARG A 971 47.04 8.97 9.36
CA ARG A 971 47.28 10.23 10.06
C ARG A 971 46.17 10.53 11.06
N ILE A 972 44.91 10.47 10.60
CA ILE A 972 43.73 10.80 11.42
C ILE A 972 43.57 9.76 12.53
N ARG A 973 43.63 8.46 12.21
CA ARG A 973 43.56 7.39 13.21
C ARG A 973 44.61 7.55 14.30
N ARG A 974 45.89 7.75 13.95
CA ARG A 974 46.97 7.89 14.93
C ARG A 974 46.83 9.13 15.79
N ALA A 975 46.30 10.21 15.24
CA ALA A 975 45.98 11.40 16.02
C ALA A 975 44.85 11.10 17.04
N ARG A 976 43.80 10.38 16.63
CA ARG A 976 42.71 9.95 17.52
C ARG A 976 43.16 8.97 18.58
N ALA A 977 44.06 8.03 18.26
CA ALA A 977 44.62 7.05 19.20
C ALA A 977 45.35 7.67 20.40
N LYS A 978 45.75 8.95 20.30
CA LYS A 978 46.35 9.72 21.41
C LYS A 978 45.29 10.32 22.37
N THR A 979 44.00 10.17 22.07
CA THR A 979 42.88 10.71 22.85
C THR A 979 42.18 9.63 23.67
N LYS A 980 41.52 10.02 24.78
CA LYS A 980 40.74 9.09 25.61
C LYS A 980 39.52 8.50 24.89
N GLN A 981 38.97 9.22 23.91
CA GLN A 981 37.80 8.80 23.13
C GLN A 981 38.09 7.58 22.24
N TRP A 982 39.35 7.34 21.90
CA TRP A 982 39.74 6.21 21.05
C TRP A 982 39.41 4.86 21.67
N GLU A 983 39.57 4.71 22.98
CA GLU A 983 39.29 3.43 23.65
C GLU A 983 37.81 3.05 23.52
N ALA A 984 36.90 4.02 23.67
CA ALA A 984 35.47 3.80 23.48
C ALA A 984 35.13 3.44 22.02
N PHE A 985 35.65 4.22 21.06
CA PHE A 985 35.45 4.00 19.63
C PHE A 985 35.97 2.63 19.16
N ALA A 986 37.19 2.27 19.57
CA ALA A 986 37.85 1.04 19.13
C ALA A 986 37.30 -0.22 19.82
N ALA A 987 36.93 -0.13 21.10
CA ALA A 987 36.54 -1.32 21.86
C ALA A 987 35.06 -1.72 21.73
N ASP A 988 34.17 -0.83 21.26
CA ASP A 988 32.71 -1.07 21.24
C ASP A 988 32.12 -1.35 22.64
N VAL A 989 32.81 -0.89 23.71
CA VAL A 989 32.42 -1.12 25.11
C VAL A 989 32.41 0.19 25.88
N VAL A 990 31.22 0.61 26.31
CA VAL A 990 31.05 1.61 27.36
C VAL A 990 31.16 0.89 28.70
N SER A 991 32.28 1.05 29.40
CA SER A 991 32.46 0.48 30.74
C SER A 991 31.63 1.27 31.75
N VAL A 992 30.39 0.82 32.00
CA VAL A 992 29.55 1.38 33.07
C VAL A 992 29.78 0.60 34.35
N CYS A 993 30.20 1.29 35.42
CA CYS A 993 30.35 0.72 36.75
C CYS A 993 29.01 0.08 37.22
N PRO A 994 29.00 -1.20 37.63
CA PRO A 994 27.77 -1.90 38.04
C PRO A 994 27.02 -1.23 39.19
N LEU A 995 27.73 -0.49 40.06
CA LEU A 995 27.15 0.22 41.20
C LEU A 995 26.30 1.42 40.78
N CYS A 996 26.51 1.97 39.57
CA CYS A 996 25.76 3.12 39.07
C CYS A 996 24.44 2.73 38.37
N ARG A 997 24.16 1.43 38.18
CA ARG A 997 22.95 0.93 37.50
C ARG A 997 21.72 0.82 38.41
N LEU A 998 21.91 0.87 39.74
CA LEU A 998 20.83 0.71 40.72
C LEU A 998 20.17 2.03 41.16
N SER A 999 20.53 3.18 40.54
CA SER A 999 20.01 4.50 40.94
C SER A 999 19.36 5.31 39.81
N LYS A 1000 18.90 4.69 38.71
CA LYS A 1000 18.10 5.35 37.68
C LYS A 1000 16.71 4.74 37.59
#